data_AF-A0A8X6HB75-F1
#
_entry.id   AF-A0A8X6HB75-F1
#
_cell.length_a   1.000
_cell.length_b   1.000
_cell.length_c   1.000
_cell.angle_alpha   90.00
_cell.angle_beta   90.00
_cell.angle_gamma   90.00
#
_symmetry.space_group_name_H-M   'P 1'
#
loop_
_entity.id
_entity.type
_entity.pdbx_description
1 polymer ?
#
loop_
_entity_poly.entity_id
_entity_poly.type
_entity_poly.pdbx_seq_one_letter_code
_entity_poly.pdbx_strand_id
1 'polypeptide(L)'
;MLSSSESLTKSEDLLQLWLHESQRVYGDKLLDQDDLEKFDKILADVLKRNTEMDDQSSLAMVSNIPIHCHFAQGIGTSCYQPVSDKNQLVRLLQDALDAYNDICAPMDLVLFEDAVRHICRITRILESGGNALLVGVGGSGRQSSASLAAYICNLHLHQPTLHSEYDIQDFKADLGSLYLRAGVKNIGSLFMMSDAQVADERFLVLVNDLLSSGDIPDLFPEAEVENIISALRSEVKSAGIYDSRENCWNYFINKVKRRLKVVLCFSPVGSTLRSRSRKFPTLISCTCIDWFHPWPKDALVTVCNRFLEDLPILQPELRESVADFVAFTYRSVNELSKTYLRKERRCVETTPKSFLQHIKTYKMLMQKRHTFLRDNIGRLEAGLQRLVDTSKQVDILKDHLAEQEVELQQRSGDIDALLETVVQETEVVSREKTVAAAEEAKVFRIHADVSQRQKDCEEDLARAEPALEAAQEALNTLNKSNLTELRSFGSPPVAVRNVTAAVMVLLATDGKIPKDLSWRAAKLTMSKVDNFLDSLINFDKDNIHENSLRAVQTYLKSPEFKPEVVIGKSQAAAGLCSWVINVLKYYEVFCDVEPKRKALAEANAEYNVAKEKLARIHEKVTEVESRLSQLKARCEAATEAKARCESEAQKTAFSIHLANRLLGGLASERERWSQLATDFKALEQTLPGDVLLSSASVAYLGPFTKAYRLQLLKEHWRPFLDKKVGGSF
;
A
#
# COMPACT_ATOMS: atom_id res chain seq x y z
N MET A 1 -39.13 -32.96 57.64
CA MET A 1 -39.05 -33.63 56.32
C MET A 1 -38.72 -32.56 55.29
N LEU A 2 -38.02 -32.93 54.22
CA LEU A 2 -37.66 -31.99 53.15
C LEU A 2 -38.86 -31.63 52.25
N SER A 3 -39.82 -32.55 52.08
CA SER A 3 -41.07 -32.32 51.36
C SER A 3 -42.15 -31.71 52.26
N SER A 4 -42.99 -30.85 51.67
CA SER A 4 -44.19 -30.29 52.30
C SER A 4 -45.42 -31.14 51.98
N SER A 5 -46.49 -31.01 52.78
CA SER A 5 -47.77 -31.67 52.51
C SER A 5 -48.40 -31.25 51.17
N GLU A 6 -47.98 -30.10 50.63
CA GLU A 6 -48.45 -29.57 49.35
C GLU A 6 -47.83 -30.27 48.14
N SER A 7 -46.67 -30.94 48.29
CA SER A 7 -46.01 -31.65 47.20
C SER A 7 -46.41 -33.13 47.06
N LEU A 8 -47.10 -33.69 48.05
CA LEU A 8 -47.49 -35.09 48.09
C LEU A 8 -49.00 -35.21 47.87
N THR A 9 -49.42 -35.18 46.60
CA THR A 9 -50.85 -35.15 46.24
C THR A 9 -51.44 -36.55 46.06
N LYS A 10 -50.63 -37.53 45.65
CA LYS A 10 -51.03 -38.92 45.42
C LYS A 10 -50.23 -39.89 46.28
N SER A 11 -50.78 -41.07 46.56
CA SER A 11 -50.07 -42.16 47.24
C SER A 11 -48.83 -42.62 46.48
N GLU A 12 -48.86 -42.55 45.15
CA GLU A 12 -47.71 -42.83 44.29
C GLU A 12 -46.54 -41.86 44.51
N ASP A 13 -46.83 -40.57 44.75
CA ASP A 13 -45.81 -39.54 45.01
C ASP A 13 -45.01 -39.88 46.28
N LEU A 14 -45.71 -40.41 47.31
CA LEU A 14 -45.07 -40.86 48.55
C LEU A 14 -44.16 -42.07 48.32
N LEU A 15 -44.57 -43.02 47.47
CA LEU A 15 -43.75 -44.17 47.11
C LEU A 15 -42.51 -43.76 46.31
N GLN A 16 -42.66 -42.85 45.35
CA GLN A 16 -41.54 -42.31 44.57
C GLN A 16 -40.54 -41.55 45.43
N LEU A 17 -41.04 -40.72 46.36
CA LEU A 17 -40.21 -40.02 47.33
C LEU A 17 -39.46 -41.02 48.23
N TRP A 18 -40.15 -42.05 48.73
CA TRP A 18 -39.53 -43.09 49.55
C TRP A 18 -38.43 -43.85 48.80
N LEU A 19 -38.65 -44.18 47.52
CA LEU A 19 -37.64 -44.81 46.67
C LEU A 19 -36.43 -43.90 46.46
N HIS A 20 -36.68 -42.63 46.14
CA HIS A 20 -35.62 -41.64 45.97
C HIS A 20 -34.78 -41.53 47.23
N GLU A 21 -35.40 -41.33 48.40
CA GLU A 21 -34.73 -41.21 49.69
C GLU A 21 -33.96 -42.49 50.07
N SER A 22 -34.53 -43.66 49.81
CA SER A 22 -33.86 -44.95 50.04
C SER A 22 -32.60 -45.09 49.17
N GLN A 23 -32.67 -44.68 47.91
CA GLN A 23 -31.51 -44.66 47.02
C GLN A 23 -30.45 -43.65 47.47
N ARG A 24 -30.86 -42.48 47.98
CA ARG A 24 -29.90 -41.48 48.52
C ARG A 24 -29.20 -41.94 49.80
N VAL A 25 -29.88 -42.72 50.65
CA VAL A 25 -29.31 -43.17 51.95
C VAL A 25 -28.42 -44.39 51.80
N TYR A 26 -28.82 -45.35 50.97
CA TYR A 26 -28.13 -46.63 50.80
C TYR A 26 -27.39 -46.75 49.48
N GLY A 27 -28.06 -46.42 48.37
CA GLY A 27 -27.51 -46.53 47.02
C GLY A 27 -26.25 -45.68 46.82
N ASP A 28 -26.25 -44.44 47.31
CA ASP A 28 -25.10 -43.52 47.19
C ASP A 28 -23.85 -43.96 47.98
N LYS A 29 -23.92 -45.04 48.79
CA LYS A 29 -22.76 -45.62 49.49
C LYS A 29 -22.14 -46.80 48.73
N LEU A 30 -22.82 -47.33 47.72
CA LEU A 30 -22.37 -48.48 46.94
C LEU A 30 -21.36 -48.05 45.86
N LEU A 31 -20.44 -48.96 45.54
CA LEU A 31 -19.30 -48.71 44.65
C LEU A 31 -19.41 -49.45 43.32
N ASP A 32 -19.69 -50.74 43.40
CA ASP A 32 -19.70 -51.64 42.25
C ASP A 32 -21.09 -51.65 41.61
N GLN A 33 -21.11 -51.68 40.28
CA GLN A 33 -22.35 -51.73 39.50
C GLN A 33 -23.19 -52.96 39.87
N ASP A 34 -22.54 -54.10 40.10
CA ASP A 34 -23.21 -55.34 40.52
C ASP A 34 -23.97 -55.18 41.85
N ASP A 35 -23.46 -54.34 42.76
CA ASP A 35 -24.10 -54.11 44.05
C ASP A 35 -25.25 -53.11 43.94
N LEU A 36 -25.13 -52.10 43.07
CA LEU A 36 -26.24 -51.21 42.70
C LEU A 36 -27.40 -52.02 42.09
N GLU A 37 -27.13 -52.92 41.16
CA GLU A 37 -28.15 -53.76 40.54
C GLU A 37 -28.83 -54.71 41.54
N LYS A 38 -28.08 -55.25 42.52
CA LYS A 38 -28.65 -56.04 43.61
C LYS A 38 -29.53 -55.19 44.51
N PHE A 39 -29.10 -53.97 44.83
CA PHE A 39 -29.88 -53.04 45.65
C PHE A 39 -31.19 -52.66 44.97
N ASP A 40 -31.17 -52.38 43.67
CA ASP A 40 -32.37 -52.06 42.89
C ASP A 40 -33.36 -53.24 42.88
N LYS A 41 -32.86 -54.49 42.78
CA LYS A 41 -33.70 -55.69 42.92
C LYS A 41 -34.34 -55.80 44.31
N ILE A 42 -33.57 -55.53 45.37
CA ILE A 42 -34.10 -55.54 46.74
C ILE A 42 -35.19 -54.48 46.91
N LEU A 43 -35.02 -53.27 46.36
CA LEU A 43 -36.05 -52.24 46.40
C LEU A 43 -37.31 -52.66 45.65
N ALA A 44 -37.17 -53.25 44.47
CA ALA A 44 -38.30 -53.76 43.68
C ALA A 44 -39.07 -54.86 44.45
N ASP A 45 -38.38 -55.78 45.11
CA ASP A 45 -38.98 -56.83 45.94
C ASP A 45 -39.75 -56.26 47.14
N VAL A 46 -39.23 -55.19 47.78
CA VAL A 46 -39.90 -54.52 48.91
C VAL A 46 -41.14 -53.77 48.44
N LEU A 47 -41.07 -53.06 47.31
CA LEU A 47 -42.25 -52.42 46.71
C LEU A 47 -43.35 -53.45 46.43
N LYS A 48 -42.99 -54.56 45.77
CA LYS A 48 -43.92 -55.65 45.44
C LYS A 48 -44.68 -56.14 46.67
N ARG A 49 -43.97 -56.40 47.77
CA ARG A 49 -44.57 -56.89 49.03
C ARG A 49 -45.56 -55.90 49.65
N ASN A 50 -45.34 -54.60 49.46
CA ASN A 50 -46.09 -53.55 50.17
C ASN A 50 -47.19 -52.89 49.31
N THR A 51 -47.17 -53.04 47.98
CA THR A 51 -48.03 -52.28 47.06
C THR A 51 -48.84 -53.14 46.07
N GLU A 52 -48.79 -54.47 46.19
CA GLU A 52 -49.48 -55.43 45.29
C GLU A 52 -49.16 -55.22 43.78
N MET A 53 -48.01 -54.59 43.47
CA MET A 53 -47.57 -54.29 42.10
C MET A 53 -46.91 -55.50 41.41
N ASP A 54 -47.09 -55.63 40.09
CA ASP A 54 -46.45 -56.65 39.25
C ASP A 54 -44.93 -56.44 39.13
N ASP A 55 -44.17 -57.53 38.89
CA ASP A 55 -42.70 -57.51 38.79
C ASP A 55 -42.15 -56.53 37.76
N GLN A 56 -42.84 -56.35 36.63
CA GLN A 56 -42.42 -55.39 35.60
C GLN A 56 -42.67 -53.95 36.02
N SER A 57 -43.76 -53.69 36.75
CA SER A 57 -44.15 -52.35 37.18
C SER A 57 -43.30 -51.84 38.34
N SER A 58 -42.97 -52.70 39.30
CA SER A 58 -42.07 -52.39 40.41
C SER A 58 -40.64 -52.13 39.92
N LEU A 59 -40.13 -52.96 39.01
CA LEU A 59 -38.79 -52.79 38.44
C LEU A 59 -38.68 -51.53 37.56
N ALA A 60 -39.74 -51.21 36.81
CA ALA A 60 -39.80 -49.99 36.01
C ALA A 60 -39.81 -48.72 36.89
N MET A 61 -40.52 -48.77 38.03
CA MET A 61 -40.57 -47.66 38.98
C MET A 61 -39.22 -47.42 39.68
N VAL A 62 -38.47 -48.49 39.99
CA VAL A 62 -37.11 -48.40 40.55
C VAL A 62 -36.09 -47.93 39.51
N SER A 63 -36.23 -48.36 38.26
CA SER A 63 -35.30 -47.97 37.18
C SER A 63 -35.46 -46.51 36.76
N ASN A 64 -36.66 -45.94 36.89
CA ASN A 64 -36.97 -44.55 36.51
C ASN A 64 -37.40 -43.69 37.71
N ILE A 65 -36.60 -43.71 38.78
CA ILE A 65 -36.84 -42.84 39.94
C ILE A 65 -36.69 -41.37 39.52
N PRO A 66 -37.71 -40.52 39.72
CA PRO A 66 -37.61 -39.10 39.39
C PRO A 66 -36.60 -38.41 40.32
N ILE A 67 -35.82 -37.50 39.73
CA ILE A 67 -34.90 -36.65 40.49
C ILE A 67 -35.75 -35.67 41.29
N HIS A 68 -35.58 -35.66 42.61
CA HIS A 68 -36.19 -34.67 43.48
C HIS A 68 -35.18 -33.57 43.79
N CYS A 69 -35.59 -32.31 43.64
CA CYS A 69 -34.76 -31.16 44.00
C CYS A 69 -35.59 -30.09 44.71
N HIS A 70 -34.92 -29.26 45.51
CA HIS A 70 -35.58 -28.22 46.30
C HIS A 70 -35.89 -26.95 45.48
N PHE A 71 -35.35 -26.84 44.26
CA PHE A 71 -35.45 -25.69 43.37
C PHE A 71 -36.17 -26.06 42.05
N ALA A 72 -36.98 -27.13 42.07
CA ALA A 72 -37.67 -27.63 40.88
C ALA A 72 -38.57 -26.57 40.22
N GLN A 73 -39.14 -25.65 41.02
CA GLN A 73 -39.98 -24.54 40.56
C GLN A 73 -39.21 -23.23 40.29
N GLY A 74 -37.90 -23.20 40.58
CA GLY A 74 -37.06 -22.00 40.50
C GLY A 74 -36.02 -21.94 41.63
N ILE A 75 -34.93 -21.22 41.39
CA ILE A 75 -33.89 -21.00 42.39
C ILE A 75 -34.40 -19.96 43.40
N GLY A 76 -34.41 -20.32 44.69
CA GLY A 76 -34.93 -19.48 45.78
C GLY A 76 -36.32 -19.86 46.28
N THR A 77 -37.08 -20.67 45.55
CA THR A 77 -38.30 -21.32 46.07
C THR A 77 -37.90 -22.64 46.72
N SER A 78 -37.95 -22.76 48.04
CA SER A 78 -37.59 -24.01 48.75
C SER A 78 -38.77 -24.97 48.76
N CYS A 79 -38.89 -25.77 47.70
CA CYS A 79 -39.91 -26.82 47.58
C CYS A 79 -39.28 -28.12 47.05
N TYR A 80 -39.16 -29.12 47.91
CA TYR A 80 -38.63 -30.42 47.52
C TYR A 80 -39.68 -31.24 46.75
N GLN A 81 -39.52 -31.31 45.43
CA GLN A 81 -40.49 -31.89 44.50
C GLN A 81 -39.81 -32.69 43.37
N PRO A 82 -40.52 -33.67 42.76
CA PRO A 82 -40.02 -34.38 41.58
C PRO A 82 -39.92 -33.43 40.38
N VAL A 83 -38.84 -33.54 39.63
CA VAL A 83 -38.59 -32.77 38.41
C VAL A 83 -39.44 -33.32 37.27
N SER A 84 -40.29 -32.47 36.67
CA SER A 84 -41.18 -32.87 35.57
C SER A 84 -40.45 -33.04 34.23
N ASP A 85 -39.49 -32.16 33.92
CA ASP A 85 -38.67 -32.23 32.70
C ASP A 85 -37.18 -32.08 33.02
N LYS A 86 -36.39 -33.09 32.59
CA LYS A 86 -34.92 -33.08 32.74
C LYS A 86 -34.28 -31.92 31.97
N ASN A 87 -34.80 -31.56 30.79
CA ASN A 87 -34.23 -30.47 29.99
C ASN A 87 -34.44 -29.11 30.66
N GLN A 88 -35.60 -28.89 31.26
CA GLN A 88 -35.86 -27.71 32.07
C GLN A 88 -34.89 -27.61 33.25
N LEU A 89 -34.61 -28.72 33.95
CA LEU A 89 -33.62 -28.73 35.04
C LEU A 89 -32.22 -28.39 34.55
N VAL A 90 -31.79 -28.92 33.40
CA VAL A 90 -30.49 -28.59 32.81
C VAL A 90 -30.41 -27.09 32.47
N ARG A 91 -31.47 -26.50 31.91
CA ARG A 91 -31.53 -25.05 31.63
C ARG A 91 -31.43 -24.22 32.91
N LEU A 92 -32.20 -24.56 33.94
CA LEU A 92 -32.14 -23.87 35.23
C LEU A 92 -30.75 -23.93 35.86
N LEU A 93 -30.08 -25.09 35.79
CA LEU A 93 -28.71 -25.23 36.28
C LEU A 93 -27.69 -24.48 35.42
N GLN A 94 -27.92 -24.38 34.11
CA GLN A 94 -27.09 -23.58 33.22
C GLN A 94 -27.23 -22.09 33.52
N ASP A 95 -28.46 -21.60 33.69
CA ASP A 95 -28.73 -20.21 34.08
C ASP A 95 -28.09 -19.89 35.45
N ALA A 96 -28.14 -20.85 36.39
CA ALA A 96 -27.46 -20.73 37.69
C ALA A 96 -25.93 -20.66 37.56
N LEU A 97 -25.36 -21.46 36.65
CA LEU A 97 -23.93 -21.49 36.39
C LEU A 97 -23.46 -20.19 35.73
N ASP A 98 -24.24 -19.65 34.80
CA ASP A 98 -23.95 -18.39 34.14
C ASP A 98 -24.03 -17.22 35.15
N ALA A 99 -25.06 -17.18 36.00
CA ALA A 99 -25.17 -16.21 37.08
C ALA A 99 -24.05 -16.35 38.13
N TYR A 100 -23.60 -17.58 38.42
CA TYR A 100 -22.42 -17.81 39.26
C TYR A 100 -21.16 -17.24 38.60
N ASN A 101 -20.97 -17.47 37.30
CA ASN A 101 -19.80 -17.01 36.55
C ASN A 101 -19.72 -15.48 36.40
N ASP A 102 -20.86 -14.77 36.48
CA ASP A 102 -20.90 -13.31 36.49
C ASP A 102 -20.41 -12.71 37.83
N ILE A 103 -20.63 -13.42 38.94
CA ILE A 103 -20.33 -12.92 40.29
C ILE A 103 -18.99 -13.46 40.81
N CYS A 104 -18.68 -14.72 40.51
CA CYS A 104 -17.54 -15.46 41.03
C CYS A 104 -16.51 -15.76 39.93
N ALA A 105 -15.41 -16.43 40.30
CA ALA A 105 -14.43 -16.87 39.31
C ALA A 105 -15.05 -17.86 38.32
N PRO A 106 -14.81 -17.70 37.00
CA PRO A 106 -15.49 -18.47 35.97
C PRO A 106 -15.15 -19.96 36.06
N MET A 107 -16.18 -20.78 35.91
CA MET A 107 -16.14 -22.22 36.05
C MET A 107 -16.76 -22.92 34.83
N ASP A 108 -15.92 -23.59 34.04
CA ASP A 108 -16.33 -24.36 32.87
C ASP A 108 -16.86 -25.75 33.25
N LEU A 109 -17.99 -25.78 33.96
CA LEU A 109 -18.68 -27.03 34.34
C LEU A 109 -19.63 -27.48 33.22
N VAL A 110 -19.44 -28.70 32.70
CA VAL A 110 -20.36 -29.28 31.72
C VAL A 110 -21.46 -30.08 32.42
N LEU A 111 -22.72 -29.72 32.15
CA LEU A 111 -23.91 -30.34 32.75
C LEU A 111 -24.41 -31.53 31.93
N PHE A 112 -23.77 -32.69 32.10
CA PHE A 112 -24.29 -33.98 31.62
C PHE A 112 -25.11 -34.67 32.72
N GLU A 113 -25.81 -35.76 32.39
CA GLU A 113 -26.83 -36.37 33.27
C GLU A 113 -26.32 -36.68 34.69
N ASP A 114 -25.14 -37.29 34.85
CA ASP A 114 -24.60 -37.58 36.18
C ASP A 114 -24.16 -36.32 36.92
N ALA A 115 -23.62 -35.31 36.24
CA ALA A 115 -23.26 -34.03 36.87
C ALA A 115 -24.50 -33.35 37.47
N VAL A 116 -25.62 -33.34 36.73
CA VAL A 116 -26.91 -32.83 37.20
C VAL A 116 -27.39 -33.60 38.43
N ARG A 117 -27.28 -34.95 38.42
CA ARG A 117 -27.63 -35.78 39.57
C ARG A 117 -26.74 -35.45 40.78
N HIS A 118 -25.44 -35.31 40.61
CA HIS A 118 -24.51 -34.95 41.69
C HIS A 118 -24.83 -33.58 42.30
N ILE A 119 -25.12 -32.57 41.48
CA ILE A 119 -25.54 -31.25 41.98
C ILE A 119 -26.84 -31.38 42.80
N CYS A 120 -27.82 -32.15 42.33
CA CYS A 120 -29.06 -32.40 43.06
C CYS A 120 -28.84 -33.15 44.38
N ARG A 121 -27.89 -34.09 44.43
CA ARG A 121 -27.50 -34.79 45.66
C ARG A 121 -26.86 -33.85 46.67
N ILE A 122 -25.88 -33.04 46.23
CA ILE A 122 -25.16 -32.12 47.10
C ILE A 122 -26.12 -31.08 47.66
N THR A 123 -26.95 -30.47 46.81
CA THR A 123 -27.97 -29.51 47.24
C THR A 123 -28.96 -30.10 48.25
N ARG A 124 -29.41 -31.35 48.05
CA ARG A 124 -30.24 -32.07 49.06
C ARG A 124 -29.51 -32.20 50.40
N ILE A 125 -28.23 -32.59 50.39
CA ILE A 125 -27.43 -32.75 51.62
C ILE A 125 -27.32 -31.41 52.36
N LEU A 126 -27.02 -30.33 51.63
CA LEU A 126 -26.85 -28.99 52.20
C LEU A 126 -28.14 -28.44 52.82
N GLU A 127 -29.28 -28.56 52.12
CA GLU A 127 -30.60 -28.13 52.63
C GLU A 127 -31.07 -28.96 53.83
N SER A 128 -30.77 -30.26 53.86
CA SER A 128 -31.10 -31.13 55.00
C SER A 128 -30.31 -30.81 56.28
N GLY A 129 -29.38 -29.86 56.18
CA GLY A 129 -28.50 -29.47 57.27
C GLY A 129 -27.29 -30.39 57.45
N GLY A 130 -27.07 -31.35 56.55
CA GLY A 130 -25.98 -32.33 56.61
C GLY A 130 -24.65 -31.83 56.02
N ASN A 131 -23.61 -32.63 56.25
CA ASN A 131 -22.28 -32.44 55.67
C ASN A 131 -22.05 -33.47 54.56
N ALA A 132 -21.22 -33.17 53.57
CA ALA A 132 -20.95 -34.08 52.45
C ALA A 132 -19.48 -34.51 52.36
N LEU A 133 -19.27 -35.77 52.00
CA LEU A 133 -17.96 -36.31 51.62
C LEU A 133 -18.04 -36.75 50.15
N LEU A 134 -17.46 -35.94 49.26
CA LEU A 134 -17.44 -36.17 47.82
C LEU A 134 -16.19 -36.96 47.45
N VAL A 135 -16.38 -38.23 47.12
CA VAL A 135 -15.27 -39.14 46.82
C VAL A 135 -15.18 -39.37 45.32
N GLY A 136 -14.02 -39.09 44.73
CA GLY A 136 -13.82 -39.33 43.30
C GLY A 136 -12.40 -39.02 42.84
N VAL A 137 -12.06 -39.47 41.63
CA VAL A 137 -10.75 -39.17 41.03
C VAL A 137 -10.59 -37.67 40.74
N GLY A 138 -9.35 -37.21 40.60
CA GLY A 138 -9.08 -35.80 40.26
C GLY A 138 -9.75 -35.38 38.95
N GLY A 139 -10.34 -34.18 38.91
CA GLY A 139 -11.01 -33.67 37.71
C GLY A 139 -12.42 -34.19 37.44
N SER A 140 -12.99 -35.02 38.32
CA SER A 140 -14.39 -35.50 38.24
C SER A 140 -15.47 -34.42 38.38
N GLY A 141 -15.09 -33.16 38.68
CA GLY A 141 -16.03 -32.06 38.86
C GLY A 141 -16.58 -31.89 40.27
N ARG A 142 -16.02 -32.57 41.28
CA ARG A 142 -16.47 -32.54 42.69
C ARG A 142 -16.53 -31.14 43.30
N GLN A 143 -15.41 -30.42 43.23
CA GLN A 143 -15.33 -29.05 43.75
C GLN A 143 -16.28 -28.13 42.99
N SER A 144 -16.29 -28.21 41.66
CA SER A 144 -17.17 -27.41 40.80
C SER A 144 -18.66 -27.63 41.08
N SER A 145 -19.07 -28.89 41.23
CA SER A 145 -20.45 -29.25 41.56
C SER A 145 -20.84 -28.78 42.96
N ALA A 146 -19.91 -28.87 43.92
CA ALA A 146 -20.12 -28.36 45.28
C ALA A 146 -20.23 -26.83 45.33
N SER A 147 -19.42 -26.10 44.55
CA SER A 147 -19.48 -24.65 44.46
C SER A 147 -20.81 -24.17 43.87
N LEU A 148 -21.27 -24.80 42.78
CA LEU A 148 -22.56 -24.48 42.18
C LEU A 148 -23.71 -24.83 43.13
N ALA A 149 -23.65 -25.98 43.81
CA ALA A 149 -24.64 -26.35 44.83
C ALA A 149 -24.69 -25.36 46.00
N ALA A 150 -23.53 -24.85 46.43
CA ALA A 150 -23.45 -23.82 47.47
C ALA A 150 -24.15 -22.53 47.04
N TYR A 151 -23.92 -22.11 45.79
CA TYR A 151 -24.56 -20.94 45.20
C TYR A 151 -26.09 -21.11 45.14
N ILE A 152 -26.59 -22.27 44.68
CA ILE A 152 -28.03 -22.57 44.62
C ILE A 152 -28.67 -22.51 46.02
N CYS A 153 -27.97 -23.01 47.05
CA CYS A 153 -28.40 -22.97 48.44
C CYS A 153 -28.17 -21.61 49.13
N ASN A 154 -27.73 -20.56 48.42
CA ASN A 154 -27.37 -19.25 48.97
C ASN A 154 -26.34 -19.33 50.12
N LEU A 155 -25.37 -20.25 50.02
CA LEU A 155 -24.28 -20.42 50.98
C LEU A 155 -23.01 -19.75 50.48
N HIS A 156 -22.37 -18.97 51.35
CA HIS A 156 -21.07 -18.39 51.05
C HIS A 156 -19.99 -19.46 51.08
N LEU A 157 -19.38 -19.76 49.94
CA LEU A 157 -18.28 -20.70 49.84
C LEU A 157 -17.01 -20.13 50.48
N HIS A 158 -16.34 -20.92 51.31
CA HIS A 158 -15.01 -20.63 51.82
C HIS A 158 -14.11 -21.86 51.65
N GLN A 159 -12.94 -21.62 51.07
CA GLN A 159 -11.94 -22.64 50.79
C GLN A 159 -10.58 -22.11 51.29
N PRO A 160 -9.83 -22.89 52.09
CA PRO A 160 -8.57 -22.43 52.66
C PRO A 160 -7.49 -22.28 51.58
N THR A 161 -6.83 -21.13 51.55
CA THR A 161 -5.75 -20.84 50.58
C THR A 161 -4.40 -21.11 51.22
N LEU A 162 -3.83 -22.28 50.92
CA LEU A 162 -2.51 -22.65 51.45
C LEU A 162 -1.39 -21.82 50.81
N HIS A 163 -0.53 -21.21 51.62
CA HIS A 163 0.79 -20.73 51.25
C HIS A 163 1.88 -21.63 51.89
N SER A 164 3.14 -21.44 51.50
CA SER A 164 4.27 -22.27 51.98
C SER A 164 4.47 -22.25 53.50
N GLU A 165 4.01 -21.19 54.16
CA GLU A 165 4.12 -20.97 55.61
C GLU A 165 2.81 -21.25 56.36
N TYR A 166 1.79 -21.77 55.69
CA TYR A 166 0.46 -21.94 56.28
C TYR A 166 0.47 -23.00 57.37
N ASP A 167 0.10 -22.60 58.59
CA ASP A 167 0.18 -23.45 59.78
C ASP A 167 -1.20 -23.78 60.40
N ILE A 168 -1.18 -24.34 61.61
CA ILE A 168 -2.41 -24.68 62.34
C ILE A 168 -3.10 -23.45 62.92
N GLN A 169 -2.35 -22.42 63.29
CA GLN A 169 -2.93 -21.18 63.81
C GLN A 169 -3.68 -20.43 62.71
N ASP A 170 -3.12 -20.40 61.49
CA ASP A 170 -3.81 -19.86 60.31
C ASP A 170 -5.12 -20.62 60.05
N PHE A 171 -5.08 -21.96 60.11
CA PHE A 171 -6.28 -22.77 59.94
C PHE A 171 -7.32 -22.57 61.07
N LYS A 172 -6.87 -22.40 62.32
CA LYS A 172 -7.76 -22.04 63.43
C LYS A 172 -8.37 -20.66 63.21
N ALA A 173 -7.62 -19.69 62.69
CA ALA A 173 -8.13 -18.36 62.37
C ALA A 173 -9.18 -18.41 61.25
N ASP A 174 -8.95 -19.19 60.19
CA ASP A 174 -9.92 -19.42 59.11
C ASP A 174 -11.22 -20.02 59.65
N LEU A 175 -11.14 -21.09 60.45
CA LEU A 175 -12.30 -21.70 61.11
C LEU A 175 -12.98 -20.72 62.08
N GLY A 176 -12.22 -19.97 62.88
CA GLY A 176 -12.75 -18.95 63.78
C GLY A 176 -13.56 -17.88 63.04
N SER A 177 -13.04 -17.40 61.90
CA SER A 177 -13.74 -16.45 61.04
C SER A 177 -15.06 -16.99 60.48
N LEU A 178 -15.11 -18.29 60.16
CA LEU A 178 -16.31 -18.98 59.71
C LEU A 178 -17.34 -19.14 60.83
N TYR A 179 -16.90 -19.49 62.03
CA TYR A 179 -17.77 -19.60 63.20
C TYR A 179 -18.41 -18.25 63.54
N LEU A 180 -17.64 -17.15 63.50
CA LEU A 180 -18.17 -15.79 63.70
C LEU A 180 -19.19 -15.41 62.62
N ARG A 181 -18.91 -15.74 61.35
CA ARG A 181 -19.81 -15.47 60.23
C ARG A 181 -21.12 -16.26 60.32
N ALA A 182 -21.04 -17.55 60.62
CA ALA A 182 -22.20 -18.42 60.72
C ALA A 182 -23.02 -18.17 61.99
N GLY A 183 -22.34 -18.02 63.13
CA GLY A 183 -23.00 -17.93 64.44
C GLY A 183 -23.37 -16.51 64.86
N VAL A 184 -22.50 -15.51 64.69
CA VAL A 184 -22.82 -14.12 65.07
C VAL A 184 -23.60 -13.41 63.96
N LYS A 185 -23.05 -13.39 62.73
CA LYS A 185 -23.68 -12.69 61.59
C LYS A 185 -24.85 -13.44 60.96
N ASN A 186 -25.06 -14.72 61.33
CA ASN A 186 -26.12 -15.58 60.79
C ASN A 186 -26.06 -15.77 59.25
N ILE A 187 -24.86 -15.71 58.67
CA ILE A 187 -24.66 -15.89 57.22
C ILE A 187 -24.37 -17.37 56.95
N GLY A 188 -25.21 -18.02 56.15
CA GLY A 188 -25.00 -19.40 55.70
C GLY A 188 -23.68 -19.54 54.98
N SER A 189 -22.84 -20.47 55.43
CA SER A 189 -21.47 -20.62 54.92
C SER A 189 -21.16 -22.09 54.63
N LEU A 190 -20.45 -22.34 53.54
CA LEU A 190 -19.95 -23.66 53.18
C LEU A 190 -18.43 -23.69 53.30
N PHE A 191 -17.91 -24.53 54.20
CA PHE A 191 -16.50 -24.85 54.28
C PHE A 191 -16.18 -26.01 53.34
N MET A 192 -15.36 -25.76 52.32
CA MET A 192 -14.90 -26.78 51.37
C MET A 192 -13.41 -27.06 51.54
N MET A 193 -13.04 -28.32 51.69
CA MET A 193 -11.64 -28.74 51.78
C MET A 193 -11.36 -29.95 50.91
N SER A 194 -10.27 -29.91 50.13
CA SER A 194 -9.80 -31.02 49.30
C SER A 194 -8.59 -31.73 49.91
N ASP A 195 -8.31 -32.95 49.47
CA ASP A 195 -7.14 -33.71 49.92
C ASP A 195 -5.82 -32.94 49.76
N ALA A 196 -5.67 -32.17 48.68
CA ALA A 196 -4.48 -31.38 48.41
C ALA A 196 -4.29 -30.22 49.40
N GLN A 197 -5.36 -29.82 50.09
CA GLN A 197 -5.34 -28.76 51.09
C GLN A 197 -5.08 -29.27 52.50
N VAL A 198 -4.98 -30.59 52.69
CA VAL A 198 -4.61 -31.20 53.96
C VAL A 198 -3.08 -31.34 53.99
N ALA A 199 -2.39 -30.23 54.28
CA ALA A 199 -0.94 -30.20 54.41
C ALA A 199 -0.44 -30.97 55.64
N ASP A 200 -1.18 -30.85 56.76
CA ASP A 200 -0.91 -31.55 58.01
C ASP A 200 -2.16 -32.36 58.43
N GLU A 201 -1.93 -33.60 58.90
CA GLU A 201 -2.99 -34.46 59.43
C GLU A 201 -3.65 -33.87 60.68
N ARG A 202 -2.98 -32.95 61.39
CA ARG A 202 -3.55 -32.20 62.52
C ARG A 202 -4.75 -31.33 62.12
N PHE A 203 -4.88 -30.92 60.86
CA PHE A 203 -6.08 -30.20 60.38
C PHE A 203 -7.33 -31.08 60.47
N LEU A 204 -7.19 -32.38 60.22
CA LEU A 204 -8.30 -33.32 60.28
C LEU A 204 -8.78 -33.58 61.71
N VAL A 205 -7.95 -33.35 62.73
CA VAL A 205 -8.38 -33.38 64.13
C VAL A 205 -9.41 -32.28 64.39
N LEU A 206 -9.13 -31.05 63.95
CA LEU A 206 -10.03 -29.92 64.13
C LEU A 206 -11.33 -30.08 63.31
N VAL A 207 -11.23 -30.64 62.10
CA VAL A 207 -12.41 -30.98 61.29
C VAL A 207 -13.23 -32.10 61.92
N ASN A 208 -12.59 -33.09 62.54
CA ASN A 208 -13.28 -34.16 63.27
C ASN A 208 -14.08 -33.59 64.47
N ASP A 209 -13.51 -32.63 65.19
CA ASP A 209 -14.19 -31.96 66.31
C ASP A 209 -15.36 -31.08 65.80
N LEU A 210 -15.16 -30.36 64.70
CA LEU A 210 -16.23 -29.63 64.00
C LEU A 210 -17.40 -30.54 63.60
N LEU A 211 -17.12 -31.73 63.05
CA LEU A 211 -18.14 -32.66 62.58
C LEU A 211 -18.85 -33.43 63.71
N SER A 212 -18.20 -33.61 64.85
CA SER A 212 -18.75 -34.37 65.99
C SER A 212 -19.51 -33.46 66.96
N SER A 213 -18.81 -32.60 67.68
CA SER A 213 -19.37 -31.70 68.69
C SER A 213 -19.72 -30.33 68.12
N GLY A 214 -19.10 -29.92 67.01
CA GLY A 214 -19.18 -28.54 66.49
C GLY A 214 -18.53 -27.51 67.42
N ASP A 215 -17.82 -27.96 68.45
CA ASP A 215 -17.09 -27.13 69.41
C ASP A 215 -15.64 -27.60 69.42
N ILE A 216 -14.73 -26.73 68.96
CA ILE A 216 -13.32 -27.03 68.77
C ILE A 216 -12.55 -26.46 69.98
N PRO A 217 -11.82 -27.30 70.74
CA PRO A 217 -11.01 -26.84 71.86
C PRO A 217 -9.96 -25.80 71.43
N ASP A 218 -9.79 -24.76 72.24
CA ASP A 218 -8.83 -23.67 72.02
C ASP A 218 -8.93 -23.02 70.63
N LEU A 219 -10.15 -22.88 70.08
CA LEU A 219 -10.40 -22.14 68.85
C LEU A 219 -10.42 -20.63 69.08
N PHE A 220 -11.07 -20.19 70.16
CA PHE A 220 -11.20 -18.79 70.53
C PHE A 220 -10.52 -18.52 71.87
N PRO A 221 -9.79 -17.41 72.02
CA PRO A 221 -9.33 -16.97 73.33
C PRO A 221 -10.53 -16.56 74.20
N GLU A 222 -10.40 -16.65 75.53
CA GLU A 222 -11.51 -16.39 76.46
C GLU A 222 -12.16 -15.00 76.27
N ALA A 223 -11.38 -13.99 75.91
CA ALA A 223 -11.88 -12.64 75.62
C ALA A 223 -12.84 -12.60 74.41
N GLU A 224 -12.57 -13.39 73.36
CA GLU A 224 -13.45 -13.47 72.19
C GLU A 224 -14.72 -14.26 72.48
N VAL A 225 -14.63 -15.29 73.31
CA VAL A 225 -15.80 -16.07 73.77
C VAL A 225 -16.79 -15.15 74.50
N GLU A 226 -16.32 -14.29 75.40
CA GLU A 226 -17.16 -13.30 76.09
C GLU A 226 -17.80 -12.31 75.11
N ASN A 227 -17.06 -11.85 74.10
CA ASN A 227 -17.60 -10.97 73.07
C ASN A 227 -18.72 -11.65 72.28
N ILE A 228 -18.54 -12.91 71.87
CA ILE A 228 -19.56 -13.71 71.16
C ILE A 228 -20.81 -13.89 72.04
N ILE A 229 -20.62 -14.26 73.31
CA ILE A 229 -21.73 -14.42 74.25
C ILE A 229 -22.50 -13.10 74.38
N SER A 230 -21.80 -11.98 74.57
CA SER A 230 -22.43 -10.67 74.72
C SER A 230 -23.29 -10.28 73.51
N ALA A 231 -22.83 -10.61 72.30
CA ALA A 231 -23.55 -10.35 71.06
C ALA A 231 -24.82 -11.20 70.92
N LEU A 232 -24.82 -12.42 71.46
CA LEU A 232 -25.93 -13.36 71.32
C LEU A 232 -26.97 -13.28 72.44
N ARG A 233 -26.68 -12.63 73.58
CA ARG A 233 -27.63 -12.53 74.70
C ARG A 233 -28.99 -11.95 74.31
N SER A 234 -29.01 -10.97 73.41
CA SER A 234 -30.25 -10.38 72.89
C SER A 234 -31.07 -11.41 72.11
N GLU A 235 -30.43 -12.19 71.24
CA GLU A 235 -31.07 -13.25 70.47
C GLU A 235 -31.57 -14.40 71.37
N VAL A 236 -30.78 -14.83 72.34
CA VAL A 236 -31.12 -15.93 73.27
C VAL A 236 -32.36 -15.56 74.09
N LYS A 237 -32.44 -14.31 74.57
CA LYS A 237 -33.63 -13.77 75.25
C LYS A 237 -34.85 -13.74 74.32
N SER A 238 -34.67 -13.31 73.07
CA SER A 238 -35.76 -13.29 72.08
C SER A 238 -36.28 -14.69 71.72
N ALA A 239 -35.41 -15.71 71.80
CA ALA A 239 -35.75 -17.12 71.61
C ALA A 239 -36.42 -17.77 72.83
N GLY A 240 -36.60 -17.03 73.95
CA GLY A 240 -37.24 -17.52 75.17
C GLY A 240 -36.36 -18.44 76.03
N ILE A 241 -35.05 -18.45 75.79
CA ILE A 241 -34.09 -19.29 76.54
C ILE A 241 -33.50 -18.46 77.70
N TYR A 242 -33.29 -19.09 78.87
CA TYR A 242 -32.69 -18.42 80.02
C TYR A 242 -31.25 -17.96 79.73
N ASP A 243 -30.96 -16.69 80.02
CA ASP A 243 -29.65 -16.04 79.81
C ASP A 243 -28.61 -16.57 80.81
N SER A 244 -27.94 -17.65 80.42
CA SER A 244 -26.73 -18.17 81.06
C SER A 244 -25.58 -18.25 80.06
N ARG A 245 -24.34 -18.21 80.56
CA ARG A 245 -23.13 -18.36 79.75
C ARG A 245 -23.17 -19.63 78.91
N GLU A 246 -23.52 -20.75 79.53
CA GLU A 246 -23.60 -22.07 78.89
C GLU A 246 -24.72 -22.11 77.84
N ASN A 247 -25.89 -21.55 78.13
CA ASN A 247 -27.01 -21.52 77.18
C ASN A 247 -26.68 -20.65 75.97
N CYS A 248 -25.99 -19.52 76.16
CA CYS A 248 -25.55 -18.67 75.05
C CYS A 248 -24.53 -19.39 74.16
N TRP A 249 -23.58 -20.10 74.77
CA TRP A 249 -22.59 -20.90 74.02
C TRP A 249 -23.25 -22.06 73.26
N ASN A 250 -24.11 -22.83 73.91
CA ASN A 250 -24.87 -23.90 73.26
C ASN A 250 -25.77 -23.37 72.12
N TYR A 251 -26.37 -22.19 72.30
CA TYR A 251 -27.13 -21.53 71.24
C TYR A 251 -26.24 -21.13 70.07
N PHE A 252 -25.05 -20.56 70.33
CA PHE A 252 -24.05 -20.26 69.30
C PHE A 252 -23.65 -21.51 68.51
N ILE A 253 -23.24 -22.58 69.20
CA ILE A 253 -22.81 -23.82 68.54
C ILE A 253 -23.94 -24.45 67.73
N ASN A 254 -25.18 -24.45 68.23
CA ASN A 254 -26.33 -24.92 67.47
C ASN A 254 -26.61 -24.05 66.23
N LYS A 255 -26.44 -22.73 66.33
CA LYS A 255 -26.58 -21.81 65.20
C LYS A 255 -25.47 -22.06 64.17
N VAL A 256 -24.23 -22.26 64.61
CA VAL A 256 -23.10 -22.65 63.75
C VAL A 256 -23.39 -23.97 63.05
N LYS A 257 -23.78 -25.04 63.74
CA LYS A 257 -24.12 -26.34 63.10
C LYS A 257 -25.23 -26.23 62.04
N ARG A 258 -26.22 -25.36 62.28
CA ARG A 258 -27.30 -25.12 61.32
C ARG A 258 -26.84 -24.34 60.10
N ARG A 259 -25.96 -23.34 60.26
CA ARG A 259 -25.56 -22.39 59.20
C ARG A 259 -24.24 -22.70 58.50
N LEU A 260 -23.33 -23.40 59.17
CA LEU A 260 -22.04 -23.84 58.64
C LEU A 260 -22.20 -25.28 58.13
N LYS A 261 -21.89 -25.49 56.85
CA LYS A 261 -21.86 -26.80 56.21
C LYS A 261 -20.44 -27.16 55.84
N VAL A 262 -20.12 -28.45 55.89
CA VAL A 262 -18.79 -28.96 55.54
C VAL A 262 -18.90 -29.88 54.33
N VAL A 263 -18.10 -29.60 53.31
CA VAL A 263 -17.93 -30.47 52.13
C VAL A 263 -16.47 -30.86 51.98
N LEU A 264 -16.20 -32.16 52.05
CA LEU A 264 -14.86 -32.71 51.90
C LEU A 264 -14.71 -33.39 50.55
N CYS A 265 -13.67 -33.05 49.79
CA CYS A 265 -13.41 -33.59 48.45
C CYS A 265 -12.18 -34.49 48.45
N PHE A 266 -12.36 -35.81 48.70
CA PHE A 266 -11.26 -36.76 48.84
C PHE A 266 -11.15 -37.79 47.70
N SER A 267 -9.92 -38.16 47.33
CA SER A 267 -9.62 -39.11 46.27
C SER A 267 -9.71 -40.55 46.80
N PRO A 268 -10.36 -41.47 46.08
CA PRO A 268 -10.34 -42.89 46.43
C PRO A 268 -9.02 -43.58 46.03
N VAL A 269 -8.19 -42.90 45.25
CA VAL A 269 -6.91 -43.45 44.76
C VAL A 269 -5.90 -43.49 45.90
N GLY A 270 -5.26 -44.65 46.08
CA GLY A 270 -4.26 -44.88 47.12
C GLY A 270 -4.85 -45.34 48.45
N SER A 271 -4.04 -45.30 49.51
CA SER A 271 -4.42 -45.76 50.85
C SER A 271 -4.76 -44.63 51.83
N THR A 272 -4.60 -43.37 51.41
CA THR A 272 -4.75 -42.17 52.25
C THR A 272 -6.16 -42.03 52.80
N LEU A 273 -7.18 -42.07 51.95
CA LEU A 273 -8.59 -41.99 52.35
C LEU A 273 -8.95 -43.10 53.35
N ARG A 274 -8.53 -44.34 53.09
CA ARG A 274 -8.76 -45.49 53.98
C ARG A 274 -8.08 -45.31 55.34
N SER A 275 -6.85 -44.79 55.36
CA SER A 275 -6.10 -44.50 56.58
C SER A 275 -6.77 -43.39 57.41
N ARG A 276 -7.12 -42.28 56.76
CA ARG A 276 -7.83 -41.13 57.38
C ARG A 276 -9.19 -41.54 57.93
N SER A 277 -9.94 -42.34 57.18
CA SER A 277 -11.25 -42.87 57.60
C SER A 277 -11.18 -43.74 58.86
N ARG A 278 -10.07 -44.47 59.05
CA ARG A 278 -9.84 -45.28 60.27
C ARG A 278 -9.41 -44.43 61.46
N LYS A 279 -8.60 -43.39 61.22
CA LYS A 279 -8.13 -42.46 62.26
C LYS A 279 -9.23 -41.51 62.73
N PHE A 280 -10.10 -41.08 61.81
CA PHE A 280 -11.15 -40.08 62.02
C PHE A 280 -12.51 -40.64 61.58
N PRO A 281 -13.20 -41.44 62.41
CA PRO A 281 -14.47 -42.07 62.05
C PRO A 281 -15.60 -41.08 61.74
N THR A 282 -15.54 -39.87 62.33
CA THR A 282 -16.55 -38.81 62.13
C THR A 282 -16.65 -38.36 60.67
N LEU A 283 -15.55 -38.49 59.91
CA LEU A 283 -15.53 -38.19 58.48
C LEU A 283 -16.52 -39.03 57.70
N ILE A 284 -16.82 -40.25 58.15
CA ILE A 284 -17.79 -41.16 57.51
C ILE A 284 -19.13 -41.10 58.22
N SER A 285 -19.15 -41.06 59.56
CA SER A 285 -20.41 -41.16 60.31
C SER A 285 -21.24 -39.87 60.27
N CYS A 286 -20.58 -38.71 60.24
CA CYS A 286 -21.23 -37.40 60.29
C CYS A 286 -21.35 -36.74 58.90
N THR A 287 -20.99 -37.44 57.82
CA THR A 287 -21.13 -36.96 56.44
C THR A 287 -21.95 -37.92 55.60
N CYS A 288 -22.66 -37.37 54.61
CA CYS A 288 -23.26 -38.13 53.54
C CYS A 288 -22.23 -38.32 52.43
N ILE A 289 -22.00 -39.56 52.01
CA ILE A 289 -21.02 -39.89 50.98
C ILE A 289 -21.69 -39.79 49.61
N ASP A 290 -21.04 -39.13 48.67
CA ASP A 290 -21.40 -39.15 47.25
C ASP A 290 -20.20 -39.60 46.41
N TRP A 291 -20.36 -40.72 45.71
CA TRP A 291 -19.33 -41.32 44.86
C TRP A 291 -19.41 -40.79 43.43
N PHE A 292 -18.35 -40.12 43.00
CA PHE A 292 -18.15 -39.68 41.63
C PHE A 292 -17.47 -40.80 40.83
N HIS A 293 -18.31 -41.60 40.17
CA HIS A 293 -17.86 -42.70 39.32
C HIS A 293 -17.14 -42.19 38.04
N PRO A 294 -16.33 -43.05 37.40
CA PRO A 294 -15.74 -42.73 36.10
C PRO A 294 -16.82 -42.38 35.07
N TRP A 295 -16.56 -41.37 34.24
CA TRP A 295 -17.53 -40.90 33.26
C TRP A 295 -17.89 -41.98 32.22
N PRO A 296 -19.19 -42.22 31.96
CA PRO A 296 -19.61 -43.12 30.89
C PRO A 296 -19.26 -42.56 29.50
N LYS A 297 -19.39 -43.39 28.47
CA LYS A 297 -19.10 -43.00 27.08
C LYS A 297 -19.89 -41.74 26.68
N ASP A 298 -21.18 -41.71 27.00
CA ASP A 298 -22.08 -40.63 26.58
C ASP A 298 -21.72 -39.29 27.26
N ALA A 299 -21.27 -39.34 28.51
CA ALA A 299 -20.74 -38.17 29.21
C ALA A 299 -19.45 -37.67 28.55
N LEU A 300 -18.52 -38.56 28.19
CA LEU A 300 -17.28 -38.18 27.50
C LEU A 300 -17.55 -37.51 26.15
N VAL A 301 -18.50 -38.03 25.38
CA VAL A 301 -18.90 -37.46 24.08
C VAL A 301 -19.57 -36.09 24.28
N THR A 302 -20.49 -35.96 25.23
CA THR A 302 -21.18 -34.70 25.54
C THR A 302 -20.20 -33.61 25.96
N VAL A 303 -19.27 -33.94 26.87
CA VAL A 303 -18.20 -33.04 27.31
C VAL A 303 -17.32 -32.64 26.13
N CYS A 304 -16.90 -33.60 25.31
CA CYS A 304 -16.05 -33.30 24.16
C CYS A 304 -16.76 -32.40 23.15
N ASN A 305 -18.03 -32.67 22.82
CA ASN A 305 -18.83 -31.84 21.92
C ASN A 305 -18.96 -30.40 22.43
N ARG A 306 -19.30 -30.21 23.70
CA ARG A 306 -19.42 -28.88 24.31
C ARG A 306 -18.13 -28.09 24.20
N PHE A 307 -16.99 -28.72 24.45
CA PHE A 307 -15.70 -28.04 24.25
C PHE A 307 -15.42 -27.83 22.76
N LEU A 308 -15.70 -28.77 21.86
CA LEU A 308 -15.42 -28.62 20.42
C LEU A 308 -16.30 -27.57 19.71
N GLU A 309 -17.42 -27.13 20.29
CA GLU A 309 -18.25 -26.04 19.76
C GLU A 309 -17.45 -24.75 19.54
N ASP A 310 -16.50 -24.43 20.41
CA ASP A 310 -15.68 -23.22 20.30
C ASP A 310 -14.63 -23.28 19.17
N LEU A 311 -14.55 -24.38 18.42
CA LEU A 311 -13.55 -24.60 17.38
C LEU A 311 -14.15 -24.43 15.97
N PRO A 312 -14.12 -23.22 15.38
CA PRO A 312 -14.75 -22.95 14.08
C PRO A 312 -14.03 -23.62 12.89
N ILE A 313 -12.80 -24.11 13.09
CA ILE A 313 -11.98 -24.74 12.04
C ILE A 313 -12.50 -26.14 11.69
N LEU A 314 -13.18 -26.81 12.62
CA LEU A 314 -13.66 -28.18 12.43
C LEU A 314 -15.05 -28.18 11.81
N GLN A 315 -15.20 -28.93 10.72
CA GLN A 315 -16.49 -29.14 10.07
C GLN A 315 -17.48 -29.80 11.04
N PRO A 316 -18.76 -29.37 11.05
CA PRO A 316 -19.74 -29.88 12.00
C PRO A 316 -19.98 -31.39 11.86
N GLU A 317 -19.87 -31.95 10.65
CA GLU A 317 -20.02 -33.38 10.37
C GLU A 317 -18.92 -34.22 11.03
N LEU A 318 -17.72 -33.66 11.18
CA LEU A 318 -16.58 -34.35 11.79
C LEU A 318 -16.57 -34.25 13.32
N ARG A 319 -17.31 -33.30 13.90
CA ARG A 319 -17.30 -33.04 15.34
C ARG A 319 -17.70 -34.26 16.16
N GLU A 320 -18.78 -34.93 15.76
CA GLU A 320 -19.25 -36.13 16.45
C GLU A 320 -18.23 -37.27 16.38
N SER A 321 -17.66 -37.50 15.19
CA SER A 321 -16.61 -38.51 14.97
C SER A 321 -15.35 -38.25 15.79
N VAL A 322 -14.94 -36.99 15.91
CA VAL A 322 -13.82 -36.57 16.76
C VAL A 322 -14.14 -36.82 18.23
N ALA A 323 -15.33 -36.43 18.70
CA ALA A 323 -15.76 -36.65 20.08
C ALA A 323 -15.80 -38.14 20.44
N ASP A 324 -16.33 -38.97 19.55
CA ASP A 324 -16.36 -40.43 19.67
C ASP A 324 -14.94 -41.02 19.77
N PHE A 325 -14.01 -40.54 18.95
CA PHE A 325 -12.62 -40.99 18.99
C PHE A 325 -11.92 -40.57 20.30
N VAL A 326 -12.11 -39.32 20.75
CA VAL A 326 -11.52 -38.83 22.00
C VAL A 326 -12.04 -39.65 23.19
N ALA A 327 -13.33 -39.96 23.22
CA ALA A 327 -13.91 -40.86 24.22
C ALA A 327 -13.34 -42.29 24.12
N PHE A 328 -13.19 -42.82 22.90
CA PHE A 328 -12.62 -44.15 22.66
C PHE A 328 -11.16 -44.25 23.11
N THR A 329 -10.32 -43.26 22.79
CA THR A 329 -8.90 -43.24 23.21
C THR A 329 -8.79 -43.27 24.73
N TYR A 330 -9.55 -42.44 25.44
CA TYR A 330 -9.57 -42.43 26.90
C TYR A 330 -9.94 -43.81 27.50
N ARG A 331 -11.00 -44.44 26.97
CA ARG A 331 -11.43 -45.78 27.43
C ARG A 331 -10.38 -46.86 27.12
N SER A 332 -9.84 -46.86 25.90
CA SER A 332 -8.81 -47.82 25.48
C SER A 332 -7.55 -47.74 26.35
N VAL A 333 -7.15 -46.53 26.74
CA VAL A 333 -6.02 -46.32 27.65
C VAL A 333 -6.34 -46.86 29.04
N ASN A 334 -7.55 -46.64 29.57
CA ASN A 334 -7.96 -47.19 30.86
C ASN A 334 -8.00 -48.72 30.88
N GLU A 335 -8.48 -49.34 29.81
CA GLU A 335 -8.47 -50.80 29.65
C GLU A 335 -7.04 -51.35 29.57
N LEU A 336 -6.16 -50.66 28.82
CA LEU A 336 -4.76 -51.05 28.72
C LEU A 336 -4.00 -50.83 30.03
N SER A 337 -4.28 -49.74 30.75
CA SER A 337 -3.71 -49.45 32.07
C SER A 337 -3.97 -50.59 33.08
N LYS A 338 -5.17 -51.19 33.06
CA LYS A 338 -5.47 -52.37 33.89
C LYS A 338 -4.58 -53.56 33.53
N THR A 339 -4.34 -53.77 32.23
CA THR A 339 -3.46 -54.84 31.74
C THR A 339 -1.99 -54.56 32.06
N TYR A 340 -1.57 -53.31 31.90
CA TYR A 340 -0.23 -52.83 32.20
C TYR A 340 0.10 -52.99 33.69
N LEU A 341 -0.83 -52.64 34.58
CA LEU A 341 -0.68 -52.87 36.02
C LEU A 341 -0.55 -54.36 36.36
N ARG A 342 -1.32 -55.24 35.71
CA ARG A 342 -1.24 -56.69 35.93
C ARG A 342 0.10 -57.28 35.50
N LYS A 343 0.64 -56.85 34.36
CA LYS A 343 1.88 -57.39 33.77
C LYS A 343 3.15 -56.73 34.29
N GLU A 344 3.20 -55.40 34.25
CA GLU A 344 4.40 -54.61 34.56
C GLU A 344 4.45 -54.14 36.02
N ARG A 345 3.37 -54.33 36.78
CA ARG A 345 3.22 -53.85 38.18
C ARG A 345 3.41 -52.33 38.33
N ARG A 346 3.33 -51.58 37.23
CA ARG A 346 3.39 -50.12 37.22
C ARG A 346 1.99 -49.56 37.06
N CYS A 347 1.62 -48.64 37.95
CA CYS A 347 0.32 -48.00 37.89
C CYS A 347 0.36 -46.81 36.91
N VAL A 348 -0.53 -46.83 35.92
CA VAL A 348 -0.78 -45.70 35.03
C VAL A 348 -2.27 -45.42 35.08
N GLU A 349 -2.66 -44.35 35.75
CA GLU A 349 -4.06 -43.96 35.84
C GLU A 349 -4.32 -42.74 34.98
N THR A 350 -5.45 -42.74 34.27
CA THR A 350 -5.92 -41.53 33.60
C THR A 350 -7.02 -40.90 34.42
N THR A 351 -7.04 -39.57 34.42
CA THR A 351 -8.07 -38.80 35.14
C THR A 351 -8.94 -38.04 34.14
N PRO A 352 -10.17 -37.67 34.49
CA PRO A 352 -10.96 -36.74 33.70
C PRO A 352 -10.21 -35.43 33.40
N LYS A 353 -9.31 -34.99 34.30
CA LYS A 353 -8.41 -33.85 34.01
C LYS A 353 -7.47 -34.12 32.83
N SER A 354 -6.92 -35.34 32.72
CA SER A 354 -6.12 -35.76 31.56
C SER A 354 -6.96 -35.79 30.27
N PHE A 355 -8.24 -36.15 30.35
CA PHE A 355 -9.18 -36.09 29.23
C PHE A 355 -9.44 -34.65 28.77
N LEU A 356 -9.73 -33.73 29.69
CA LEU A 356 -9.88 -32.30 29.36
C LEU A 356 -8.59 -31.72 28.79
N GLN A 357 -7.42 -32.13 29.30
CA GLN A 357 -6.13 -31.73 28.76
C GLN A 357 -5.90 -32.24 27.33
N HIS A 358 -6.36 -33.46 27.00
CA HIS A 358 -6.31 -33.97 25.63
C HIS A 358 -7.13 -33.09 24.69
N ILE A 359 -8.37 -32.76 25.05
CA ILE A 359 -9.23 -31.86 24.26
C ILE A 359 -8.57 -30.48 24.06
N LYS A 360 -8.00 -29.91 25.14
CA LYS A 360 -7.28 -28.63 25.09
C LYS A 360 -6.07 -28.68 24.15
N THR A 361 -5.28 -29.75 24.24
CA THR A 361 -4.13 -29.99 23.37
C THR A 361 -4.57 -30.13 21.92
N TYR A 362 -5.66 -30.86 21.64
CA TYR A 362 -6.23 -30.99 20.29
C TYR A 362 -6.63 -29.63 19.72
N LYS A 363 -7.42 -28.82 20.46
CA LYS A 363 -7.79 -27.45 20.03
C LYS A 363 -6.57 -26.60 19.68
N MET A 364 -5.58 -26.59 20.58
CA MET A 364 -4.36 -25.79 20.40
C MET A 364 -3.56 -26.23 19.17
N LEU A 365 -3.35 -27.54 18.98
CA LEU A 365 -2.61 -28.04 17.82
C LEU A 365 -3.38 -27.81 16.52
N MET A 366 -4.71 -28.00 16.52
CA MET A 366 -5.56 -27.75 15.35
C MET A 366 -5.44 -26.29 14.91
N GLN A 367 -5.62 -25.34 15.82
CA GLN A 367 -5.48 -23.92 15.51
C GLN A 367 -4.08 -23.60 14.98
N LYS A 368 -3.01 -23.99 15.70
CA LYS A 368 -1.64 -23.67 15.33
C LYS A 368 -1.21 -24.29 13.99
N ARG A 369 -1.63 -25.52 13.71
CA ARG A 369 -1.29 -26.19 12.45
C ARG A 369 -2.10 -25.66 11.28
N HIS A 370 -3.39 -25.40 11.48
CA HIS A 370 -4.25 -24.84 10.45
C HIS A 370 -3.80 -23.43 10.05
N THR A 371 -3.48 -22.56 11.01
CA THR A 371 -2.92 -21.22 10.69
C THR A 371 -1.59 -21.33 9.96
N PHE A 372 -0.69 -22.21 10.42
CA PHE A 372 0.59 -22.44 9.75
C PHE A 372 0.43 -22.91 8.29
N LEU A 373 -0.51 -23.82 8.02
CA LEU A 373 -0.77 -24.28 6.66
C LEU A 373 -1.37 -23.16 5.81
N ARG A 374 -2.40 -22.48 6.30
CA ARG A 374 -3.07 -21.38 5.58
C ARG A 374 -2.13 -20.22 5.25
N ASP A 375 -1.27 -19.82 6.19
CA ASP A 375 -0.29 -18.75 5.97
C ASP A 375 0.74 -19.15 4.90
N ASN A 376 1.19 -20.41 4.91
CA ASN A 376 2.12 -20.91 3.91
C ASN A 376 1.46 -21.07 2.54
N ILE A 377 0.23 -21.58 2.46
CA ILE A 377 -0.55 -21.66 1.23
C ILE A 377 -0.73 -20.25 0.65
N GLY A 378 -1.22 -19.30 1.45
CA GLY A 378 -1.42 -17.91 1.01
C GLY A 378 -0.13 -17.25 0.53
N ARG A 379 1.00 -17.48 1.22
CA ARG A 379 2.32 -16.98 0.79
C ARG A 379 2.78 -17.58 -0.54
N LEU A 380 2.63 -18.89 -0.73
CA LEU A 380 3.02 -19.59 -1.95
C LEU A 380 2.13 -19.18 -3.13
N GLU A 381 0.81 -19.11 -2.92
CA GLU A 381 -0.15 -18.66 -3.94
C GLU A 381 0.10 -17.21 -4.34
N ALA A 382 0.35 -16.30 -3.40
CA ALA A 382 0.71 -14.93 -3.70
C ALA A 382 2.03 -14.84 -4.49
N GLY A 383 3.02 -15.68 -4.15
CA GLY A 383 4.28 -15.78 -4.90
C GLY A 383 4.07 -16.27 -6.34
N LEU A 384 3.28 -17.34 -6.51
CA LEU A 384 2.92 -17.89 -7.81
C LEU A 384 2.13 -16.88 -8.65
N GLN A 385 1.19 -16.17 -8.04
CA GLN A 385 0.41 -15.13 -8.70
C GLN A 385 1.32 -14.01 -9.23
N ARG A 386 2.28 -13.53 -8.43
CA ARG A 386 3.26 -12.53 -8.88
C ARG A 386 4.10 -13.01 -10.06
N LEU A 387 4.50 -14.28 -10.08
CA LEU A 387 5.23 -14.86 -11.21
C LEU A 387 4.38 -14.90 -12.49
N VAL A 388 3.11 -15.28 -12.36
CA VAL A 388 2.15 -15.27 -13.47
C VAL A 388 1.91 -13.84 -13.98
N ASP A 389 1.71 -12.88 -13.08
CA ASP A 389 1.48 -11.48 -13.43
C ASP A 389 2.73 -10.85 -14.09
N THR A 390 3.93 -11.18 -13.61
CA THR A 390 5.19 -10.75 -14.23
C THR A 390 5.32 -11.35 -15.63
N SER A 391 4.97 -12.63 -15.82
CA SER A 391 4.97 -13.25 -17.15
C SER A 391 4.05 -12.50 -18.11
N LYS A 392 2.82 -12.17 -17.68
CA LYS A 392 1.87 -11.39 -18.49
C LYS A 392 2.40 -9.99 -18.83
N GLN A 393 3.03 -9.30 -17.87
CA GLN A 393 3.64 -7.99 -18.11
C GLN A 393 4.79 -8.08 -19.12
N VAL A 394 5.60 -9.14 -19.07
CA VAL A 394 6.66 -9.37 -20.05
C VAL A 394 6.07 -9.59 -21.44
N ASP A 395 4.96 -10.31 -21.57
CA ASP A 395 4.31 -10.51 -22.87
C ASP A 395 3.75 -9.19 -23.43
N ILE A 396 3.13 -8.35 -22.60
CA ILE A 396 2.70 -6.99 -23.01
C ILE A 396 3.90 -6.13 -23.45
N LEU A 397 5.02 -6.20 -22.75
CA LEU A 397 6.23 -5.46 -23.13
C LEU A 397 6.82 -5.95 -24.45
N LYS A 398 6.74 -7.26 -24.76
CA LYS A 398 7.17 -7.80 -26.05
C LYS A 398 6.31 -7.25 -27.19
N ASP A 399 5.00 -7.18 -27.00
CA ASP A 399 4.09 -6.60 -27.99
C ASP A 399 4.42 -5.12 -28.23
N HIS A 400 4.64 -4.35 -27.17
CA HIS A 400 5.05 -2.95 -27.26
C HIS A 400 6.43 -2.76 -27.93
N LEU A 401 7.40 -3.63 -27.64
CA LEU A 401 8.71 -3.59 -28.30
C LEU A 401 8.57 -3.86 -29.81
N ALA A 402 7.71 -4.79 -30.22
CA ALA A 402 7.46 -5.07 -31.63
C ALA A 402 6.85 -3.85 -32.35
N GLU A 403 5.92 -3.14 -31.72
CA GLU A 403 5.37 -1.87 -32.24
C GLU A 403 6.47 -0.80 -32.38
N GLN A 404 7.32 -0.64 -31.37
CA GLN A 404 8.44 0.30 -31.40
C GLN A 404 9.47 -0.03 -32.49
N GLU A 405 9.78 -1.31 -32.70
CA GLU A 405 10.71 -1.74 -33.78
C GLU A 405 10.17 -1.39 -35.17
N VAL A 406 8.85 -1.56 -35.39
CA VAL A 406 8.19 -1.18 -36.65
C VAL A 406 8.25 0.34 -36.86
N GLU A 407 7.93 1.13 -35.83
CA GLU A 407 8.01 2.60 -35.89
C GLU A 407 9.44 3.08 -36.17
N LEU A 408 10.44 2.42 -35.57
CA LEU A 408 11.84 2.79 -35.74
C LEU A 408 12.35 2.48 -37.15
N GLN A 409 11.89 1.39 -37.77
CA GLN A 409 12.16 1.09 -39.18
C GLN A 409 11.56 2.15 -40.10
N GLN A 410 10.30 2.56 -39.87
CA GLN A 410 9.65 3.62 -40.65
C GLN A 410 10.41 4.95 -40.53
N ARG A 411 10.71 5.39 -39.30
CA ARG A 411 11.46 6.63 -39.06
C ARG A 411 12.87 6.59 -39.61
N SER A 412 13.54 5.42 -39.62
CA SER A 412 14.85 5.28 -40.27
C SER A 412 14.74 5.51 -41.77
N GLY A 413 13.75 4.88 -42.43
CA GLY A 413 13.51 5.08 -43.86
C GLY A 413 13.21 6.53 -44.22
N ASP A 414 12.41 7.22 -43.41
CA ASP A 414 12.08 8.64 -43.62
C ASP A 414 13.32 9.55 -43.48
N ILE A 415 14.20 9.26 -42.51
CA ILE A 415 15.46 10.00 -42.32
C ILE A 415 16.42 9.76 -43.48
N ASP A 416 16.54 8.52 -43.97
CA ASP A 416 17.41 8.19 -45.10
C ASP A 416 16.96 8.95 -46.37
N ALA A 417 15.64 9.02 -46.60
CA ALA A 417 15.06 9.81 -47.69
C ALA A 417 15.33 11.33 -47.53
N LEU A 418 15.17 11.87 -46.31
CA LEU A 418 15.47 13.28 -46.04
C LEU A 418 16.97 13.59 -46.21
N LEU A 419 17.86 12.72 -45.76
CA LEU A 419 19.30 12.87 -45.95
C LEU A 419 19.68 12.92 -47.43
N GLU A 420 19.07 12.08 -48.26
CA GLU A 420 19.29 12.10 -49.71
C GLU A 420 18.88 13.45 -50.31
N THR A 421 17.73 14.01 -49.92
CA THR A 421 17.31 15.35 -50.36
C THR A 421 18.24 16.46 -49.85
N VAL A 422 18.75 16.37 -48.62
CA VAL A 422 19.71 17.34 -48.07
C VAL A 422 21.03 17.29 -48.85
N VAL A 423 21.51 16.11 -49.24
CA VAL A 423 22.72 15.97 -50.06
C VAL A 423 22.53 16.65 -51.42
N GLN A 424 21.41 16.38 -52.10
CA GLN A 424 21.08 17.00 -53.39
C GLN A 424 21.00 18.53 -53.30
N GLU A 425 20.26 19.06 -52.32
CA GLU A 425 20.13 20.52 -52.13
C GLU A 425 21.47 21.17 -51.70
N THR A 426 22.33 20.46 -50.96
CA THR A 426 23.67 20.97 -50.59
C THR A 426 24.55 21.13 -51.84
N GLU A 427 24.49 20.18 -52.78
CA GLU A 427 25.18 20.32 -54.06
C GLU A 427 24.65 21.52 -54.86
N VAL A 428 23.33 21.71 -54.93
CA VAL A 428 22.71 22.85 -55.63
C VAL A 428 23.16 24.18 -55.03
N VAL A 429 23.12 24.33 -53.70
CA VAL A 429 23.64 25.53 -53.00
C VAL A 429 25.11 25.78 -53.33
N SER A 430 25.95 24.72 -53.34
CA SER A 430 27.37 24.88 -53.66
C SER A 430 27.59 25.37 -55.10
N ARG A 431 26.83 24.85 -56.08
CA ARG A 431 26.91 25.28 -57.48
C ARG A 431 26.46 26.74 -57.63
N GLU A 432 25.31 27.10 -57.09
CA GLU A 432 24.80 28.48 -57.16
C GLU A 432 25.73 29.49 -56.46
N LYS A 433 26.38 29.12 -55.34
CA LYS A 433 27.41 29.96 -54.70
C LYS A 433 28.63 30.18 -55.57
N THR A 434 29.11 29.15 -56.28
CA THR A 434 30.24 29.31 -57.21
C THR A 434 29.88 30.21 -58.39
N VAL A 435 28.64 30.14 -58.86
CA VAL A 435 28.11 31.01 -59.92
C VAL A 435 27.97 32.45 -59.42
N ALA A 436 27.47 32.66 -58.21
CA ALA A 436 27.38 33.97 -57.57
C ALA A 436 28.76 34.62 -57.39
N ALA A 437 29.74 33.87 -56.85
CA ALA A 437 31.11 34.36 -56.67
C ALA A 437 31.80 34.70 -58.00
N ALA A 438 31.56 33.91 -59.05
CA ALA A 438 32.08 34.20 -60.39
C ALA A 438 31.47 35.46 -61.01
N GLU A 439 30.17 35.70 -60.79
CA GLU A 439 29.48 36.88 -61.31
C GLU A 439 29.80 38.14 -60.47
N GLU A 440 29.96 38.01 -59.15
CA GLU A 440 30.50 39.06 -58.27
C GLU A 440 31.88 39.54 -58.72
N ALA A 441 32.78 38.61 -59.05
CA ALA A 441 34.11 38.97 -59.57
C ALA A 441 34.03 39.74 -60.90
N LYS A 442 33.06 39.43 -61.78
CA LYS A 442 32.84 40.18 -63.02
C LYS A 442 32.26 41.57 -62.75
N VAL A 443 31.25 41.68 -61.89
CA VAL A 443 30.65 42.97 -61.50
C VAL A 443 31.68 43.86 -60.82
N PHE A 444 32.56 43.30 -59.98
CA PHE A 444 33.65 44.03 -59.33
C PHE A 444 34.66 44.60 -60.34
N ARG A 445 35.05 43.81 -61.35
CA ARG A 445 35.92 44.28 -62.43
C ARG A 445 35.28 45.40 -63.25
N ILE A 446 34.03 45.20 -63.66
CA ILE A 446 33.27 46.22 -64.42
C ILE A 446 33.10 47.50 -63.59
N HIS A 447 32.83 47.38 -62.29
CA HIS A 447 32.74 48.52 -61.38
C HIS A 447 34.06 49.29 -61.25
N ALA A 448 35.19 48.58 -61.11
CA ALA A 448 36.51 49.20 -61.03
C ALA A 448 36.83 49.99 -62.31
N ASP A 449 36.56 49.40 -63.48
CA ASP A 449 36.76 50.04 -64.79
C ASP A 449 35.84 51.27 -64.97
N VAL A 450 34.57 51.18 -64.57
CA VAL A 450 33.61 52.30 -64.63
C VAL A 450 34.02 53.43 -63.68
N SER A 451 34.43 53.11 -62.44
CA SER A 451 34.85 54.10 -61.45
C SER A 451 36.11 54.85 -61.87
N GLN A 452 37.07 54.16 -62.50
CA GLN A 452 38.27 54.79 -63.03
C GLN A 452 37.93 55.72 -64.21
N ARG A 453 37.11 55.25 -65.17
CA ARG A 453 36.63 56.09 -66.28
C ARG A 453 35.82 57.30 -65.81
N GLN A 454 35.10 57.16 -64.71
CA GLN A 454 34.32 58.24 -64.11
C GLN A 454 35.21 59.35 -63.53
N LYS A 455 36.26 58.97 -62.79
CA LYS A 455 37.26 59.93 -62.26
C LYS A 455 37.98 60.66 -63.38
N ASP A 456 38.43 59.93 -64.41
CA ASP A 456 39.15 60.53 -65.54
C ASP A 456 38.27 61.54 -66.31
N CYS A 457 36.97 61.26 -66.43
CA CYS A 457 36.03 62.14 -67.12
C CYS A 457 35.68 63.40 -66.29
N GLU A 458 35.61 63.28 -64.97
CA GLU A 458 35.35 64.40 -64.04
C GLU A 458 36.56 65.35 -63.95
N GLU A 459 37.79 64.82 -63.91
CA GLU A 459 39.01 65.64 -63.86
C GLU A 459 39.23 66.46 -65.14
N ASP A 460 38.92 65.89 -66.32
CA ASP A 460 39.06 66.59 -67.59
C ASP A 460 37.92 67.60 -67.83
N LEU A 461 36.71 67.35 -67.31
CA LEU A 461 35.61 68.33 -67.30
C LEU A 461 35.95 69.55 -66.43
N ALA A 462 36.50 69.33 -65.24
CA ALA A 462 36.93 70.41 -64.35
C ALA A 462 38.05 71.27 -64.95
N ARG A 463 38.91 70.67 -65.80
CA ARG A 463 39.98 71.37 -66.51
C ARG A 463 39.44 72.25 -67.66
N ALA A 464 38.22 71.98 -68.15
CA ALA A 464 37.59 72.67 -69.27
C ALA A 464 36.76 73.89 -68.88
N GLU A 465 36.23 73.94 -67.65
CA GLU A 465 35.38 75.03 -67.14
C GLU A 465 36.04 76.43 -67.21
N PRO A 466 37.34 76.63 -66.88
CA PRO A 466 37.97 77.95 -66.92
C PRO A 466 38.08 78.54 -68.34
N ALA A 467 38.24 77.67 -69.34
CA ALA A 467 38.33 78.10 -70.74
C ALA A 467 36.97 78.57 -71.28
N LEU A 468 35.88 78.02 -70.74
CA LEU A 468 34.50 78.33 -71.10
C LEU A 468 34.07 79.69 -70.53
N GLU A 469 34.39 79.96 -69.27
CA GLU A 469 34.12 81.25 -68.61
C GLU A 469 34.94 82.38 -69.25
N ALA A 470 36.23 82.16 -69.53
CA ALA A 470 37.10 83.15 -70.16
C ALA A 470 36.67 83.52 -71.61
N ALA A 471 36.06 82.59 -72.35
CA ALA A 471 35.50 82.87 -73.67
C ALA A 471 34.22 83.72 -73.59
N GLN A 472 33.40 83.51 -72.55
CA GLN A 472 32.18 84.29 -72.31
C GLN A 472 32.50 85.74 -71.87
N GLU A 473 33.53 85.94 -71.04
CA GLU A 473 33.96 87.28 -70.61
C GLU A 473 34.54 88.13 -71.77
N ALA A 474 35.26 87.50 -72.71
CA ALA A 474 35.81 88.18 -73.88
C ALA A 474 34.72 88.69 -74.85
N LEU A 475 33.51 88.12 -74.81
CA LEU A 475 32.36 88.59 -75.59
C LEU A 475 31.74 89.87 -75.02
N ASN A 476 31.73 89.99 -73.68
CA ASN A 476 31.09 91.11 -72.98
C ASN A 476 31.89 92.43 -73.02
N THR A 477 33.11 92.41 -73.58
CA THR A 477 33.97 93.61 -73.74
C THR A 477 33.72 94.37 -75.05
N LEU A 478 32.90 93.85 -75.97
CA LEU A 478 32.60 94.45 -77.27
C LEU A 478 31.28 95.26 -77.24
N ASN A 479 31.38 96.58 -77.30
CA ASN A 479 30.22 97.49 -77.34
C ASN A 479 30.04 98.13 -78.73
N LYS A 480 28.78 98.43 -79.10
CA LYS A 480 28.39 99.05 -80.39
C LYS A 480 29.18 100.33 -80.72
N SER A 481 29.49 101.13 -79.70
CA SER A 481 30.31 102.35 -79.83
C SER A 481 31.69 102.04 -80.42
N ASN A 482 32.37 101.04 -79.86
CA ASN A 482 33.77 100.71 -80.17
C ASN A 482 33.89 100.10 -81.59
N LEU A 483 32.92 99.28 -81.99
CA LEU A 483 32.86 98.71 -83.35
C LEU A 483 32.50 99.76 -84.43
N THR A 484 31.71 100.78 -84.07
CA THR A 484 31.40 101.90 -84.97
C THR A 484 32.64 102.78 -85.21
N GLU A 485 33.47 103.00 -84.18
CA GLU A 485 34.77 103.65 -84.31
C GLU A 485 35.73 102.88 -85.22
N LEU A 486 35.85 101.56 -85.02
CA LEU A 486 36.70 100.69 -85.84
C LEU A 486 36.34 100.78 -87.33
N ARG A 487 35.05 100.89 -87.67
CA ARG A 487 34.57 101.04 -89.04
C ARG A 487 34.97 102.37 -89.69
N SER A 488 35.10 103.44 -88.91
CA SER A 488 35.33 104.80 -89.42
C SER A 488 36.72 105.00 -90.04
N PHE A 489 37.68 104.09 -89.81
CA PHE A 489 39.03 104.19 -90.38
C PHE A 489 39.03 104.24 -91.92
N GLY A 490 39.77 105.21 -92.48
CA GLY A 490 40.03 105.35 -93.92
C GLY A 490 41.09 104.37 -94.43
N SER A 491 42.19 104.21 -93.68
CA SER A 491 43.25 103.20 -93.91
C SER A 491 43.74 102.67 -92.56
N PRO A 492 43.39 101.43 -92.16
CA PRO A 492 43.70 100.90 -90.84
C PRO A 492 45.15 100.37 -90.73
N PRO A 493 45.73 100.32 -89.52
CA PRO A 493 46.99 99.63 -89.26
C PRO A 493 46.90 98.13 -89.61
N VAL A 494 48.05 97.54 -89.99
CA VAL A 494 48.15 96.12 -90.40
C VAL A 494 47.62 95.16 -89.33
N ALA A 495 47.88 95.42 -88.05
CA ALA A 495 47.36 94.62 -86.93
C ALA A 495 45.82 94.56 -86.88
N VAL A 496 45.14 95.70 -87.13
CA VAL A 496 43.67 95.77 -87.13
C VAL A 496 43.08 95.04 -88.35
N ARG A 497 43.75 95.12 -89.50
CA ARG A 497 43.36 94.37 -90.71
C ARG A 497 43.47 92.85 -90.49
N ASN A 498 44.51 92.39 -89.81
CA ASN A 498 44.71 90.97 -89.54
C ASN A 498 43.67 90.42 -88.54
N VAL A 499 43.32 91.19 -87.50
CA VAL A 499 42.26 90.80 -86.53
C VAL A 499 40.90 90.72 -87.21
N THR A 500 40.53 91.73 -88.00
CA THR A 500 39.23 91.72 -88.71
C THR A 500 39.17 90.63 -89.76
N ALA A 501 40.27 90.33 -90.46
CA ALA A 501 40.36 89.16 -91.33
C ALA A 501 40.17 87.84 -90.56
N ALA A 502 40.82 87.66 -89.41
CA ALA A 502 40.69 86.44 -88.60
C ALA A 502 39.25 86.22 -88.09
N VAL A 503 38.54 87.27 -87.69
CA VAL A 503 37.13 87.21 -87.30
C VAL A 503 36.23 86.82 -88.48
N MET A 504 36.50 87.35 -89.67
CA MET A 504 35.74 87.00 -90.88
C MET A 504 36.00 85.56 -91.36
N VAL A 505 37.19 85.02 -91.08
CA VAL A 505 37.49 83.61 -91.34
C VAL A 505 36.74 82.71 -90.35
N LEU A 506 36.60 83.10 -89.09
CA LEU A 506 35.78 82.36 -88.11
C LEU A 506 34.29 82.43 -88.41
N LEU A 507 33.77 83.58 -88.82
CA LEU A 507 32.35 83.78 -89.19
C LEU A 507 32.00 83.24 -90.60
N ALA A 508 32.92 82.53 -91.26
CA ALA A 508 32.67 81.92 -92.55
C ALA A 508 31.72 80.72 -92.40
N THR A 509 30.51 80.85 -92.93
CA THR A 509 29.53 79.76 -93.01
C THR A 509 30.10 78.57 -93.79
N ASP A 510 30.06 77.38 -93.19
CA ASP A 510 30.47 76.09 -93.77
C ASP A 510 31.91 76.04 -94.34
N GLY A 511 32.87 76.71 -93.68
CA GLY A 511 34.29 76.57 -94.03
C GLY A 511 34.70 77.17 -95.38
N LYS A 512 33.84 77.96 -96.03
CA LYS A 512 34.15 78.70 -97.26
C LYS A 512 34.81 80.03 -96.94
N ILE A 513 36.14 80.04 -96.87
CA ILE A 513 36.93 81.24 -96.62
C ILE A 513 36.68 82.27 -97.74
N PRO A 514 36.25 83.51 -97.42
CA PRO A 514 36.07 84.56 -98.43
C PRO A 514 37.37 84.86 -99.19
N LYS A 515 37.34 84.85 -100.53
CA LYS A 515 38.52 85.14 -101.39
C LYS A 515 39.06 86.56 -101.26
N ASP A 516 38.26 87.50 -100.75
CA ASP A 516 38.63 88.90 -100.59
C ASP A 516 38.65 89.28 -99.11
N LEU A 517 39.82 89.18 -98.48
CA LEU A 517 40.09 89.51 -97.07
C LEU A 517 40.56 90.97 -96.91
N SER A 518 40.27 91.83 -97.89
CA SER A 518 40.65 93.23 -97.86
C SER A 518 39.81 94.02 -96.85
N TRP A 519 40.36 95.13 -96.34
CA TRP A 519 39.65 96.02 -95.40
C TRP A 519 38.29 96.51 -95.94
N ARG A 520 38.13 96.59 -97.27
CA ARG A 520 36.83 96.92 -97.89
C ARG A 520 35.76 95.86 -97.60
N ALA A 521 36.10 94.58 -97.69
CA ALA A 521 35.18 93.49 -97.35
C ALA A 521 34.87 93.45 -95.85
N ALA A 522 35.89 93.70 -95.01
CA ALA A 522 35.71 93.82 -93.55
C ALA A 522 34.78 94.99 -93.17
N LYS A 523 34.90 96.13 -93.86
CA LYS A 523 34.03 97.29 -93.64
C LYS A 523 32.59 97.04 -94.11
N LEU A 524 32.39 96.20 -95.13
CA LEU A 524 31.07 95.81 -95.63
C LEU A 524 30.35 94.85 -94.68
N THR A 525 31.06 93.87 -94.13
CA THR A 525 30.53 92.96 -93.11
C THR A 525 30.23 93.66 -91.80
N MET A 526 31.02 94.68 -91.43
CA MET A 526 30.74 95.58 -90.30
C MET A 526 29.73 96.71 -90.63
N SER A 527 29.06 96.69 -91.78
CA SER A 527 28.12 97.76 -92.17
C SER A 527 26.86 97.83 -91.30
N LYS A 528 26.43 96.68 -90.76
CA LYS A 528 25.37 96.55 -89.74
C LYS A 528 26.00 96.07 -88.43
N VAL A 529 26.38 97.02 -87.58
CA VAL A 529 27.16 96.75 -86.36
C VAL A 529 26.40 95.86 -85.36
N ASP A 530 25.08 96.00 -85.26
CA ASP A 530 24.24 95.20 -84.34
C ASP A 530 24.24 93.71 -84.71
N ASN A 531 23.92 93.39 -85.96
CA ASN A 531 23.91 92.00 -86.44
C ASN A 531 25.29 91.33 -86.37
N PHE A 532 26.36 92.10 -86.58
CA PHE A 532 27.73 91.59 -86.48
C PHE A 532 28.08 91.21 -85.04
N LEU A 533 27.65 92.01 -84.05
CA LEU A 533 27.84 91.71 -82.63
C LEU A 533 27.02 90.47 -82.21
N ASP A 534 25.75 90.36 -82.63
CA ASP A 534 24.90 89.19 -82.35
C ASP A 534 25.47 87.90 -82.96
N SER A 535 26.11 88.00 -84.13
CA SER A 535 26.75 86.85 -84.78
C SER A 535 28.01 86.38 -84.06
N LEU A 536 28.68 87.26 -83.30
CA LEU A 536 29.81 86.91 -82.45
C LEU A 536 29.34 86.27 -81.13
N ILE A 537 28.26 86.80 -80.55
CA ILE A 537 27.67 86.30 -79.28
C ILE A 537 27.08 84.90 -79.45
N ASN A 538 26.31 84.69 -80.53
CA ASN A 538 25.63 83.41 -80.80
C ASN A 538 26.44 82.49 -81.70
N PHE A 539 27.77 82.64 -81.73
CA PHE A 539 28.63 81.79 -82.52
C PHE A 539 28.64 80.36 -81.95
N ASP A 540 28.44 79.37 -82.83
CA ASP A 540 28.47 77.95 -82.47
C ASP A 540 29.92 77.55 -82.16
N LYS A 541 30.26 77.60 -80.87
CA LYS A 541 31.58 77.30 -80.33
C LYS A 541 31.89 75.80 -80.26
N ASP A 542 30.88 74.94 -80.42
CA ASP A 542 30.99 73.49 -80.31
C ASP A 542 31.35 72.86 -81.67
N ASN A 543 31.13 73.57 -82.78
CA ASN A 543 31.24 73.02 -84.14
C ASN A 543 31.99 73.96 -85.12
N ILE A 544 33.31 74.10 -84.95
CA ILE A 544 34.16 74.92 -85.83
C ILE A 544 34.75 74.06 -86.96
N HIS A 545 34.50 74.44 -88.21
CA HIS A 545 35.00 73.70 -89.37
C HIS A 545 36.54 73.76 -89.50
N GLU A 546 37.17 72.61 -89.79
CA GLU A 546 38.65 72.44 -89.78
C GLU A 546 39.40 73.41 -90.72
N ASN A 547 38.82 73.73 -91.87
CA ASN A 547 39.33 74.73 -92.81
C ASN A 547 39.44 76.15 -92.20
N SER A 548 38.46 76.55 -91.39
CA SER A 548 38.46 77.85 -90.71
C SER A 548 39.52 77.91 -89.61
N LEU A 549 39.72 76.80 -88.88
CA LEU A 549 40.78 76.64 -87.88
C LEU A 549 42.19 76.81 -88.48
N ARG A 550 42.49 76.10 -89.57
CA ARG A 550 43.82 76.17 -90.24
C ARG A 550 44.13 77.57 -90.75
N ALA A 551 43.12 78.26 -91.28
CA ALA A 551 43.28 79.61 -91.80
C ALA A 551 43.50 80.64 -90.66
N VAL A 552 42.81 80.52 -89.53
CA VAL A 552 42.97 81.41 -88.38
C VAL A 552 44.29 81.17 -87.63
N GLN A 553 44.78 79.93 -87.58
CA GLN A 553 46.10 79.58 -87.03
C GLN A 553 47.26 80.34 -87.68
N THR A 554 47.13 80.70 -88.95
CA THR A 554 48.15 81.49 -89.65
C THR A 554 48.26 82.92 -89.08
N TYR A 555 47.15 83.49 -88.61
CA TYR A 555 47.12 84.82 -87.98
C TYR A 555 47.61 84.78 -86.52
N LEU A 556 47.29 83.72 -85.77
CA LEU A 556 47.69 83.52 -84.38
C LEU A 556 49.21 83.36 -84.18
N LYS A 557 49.95 82.88 -85.20
CA LYS A 557 51.41 82.75 -85.16
C LYS A 557 52.15 84.09 -85.24
N SER A 558 51.47 85.16 -85.65
CA SER A 558 52.12 86.48 -85.78
C SER A 558 52.24 87.16 -84.41
N PRO A 559 53.44 87.67 -84.02
CA PRO A 559 53.67 88.25 -82.69
C PRO A 559 52.88 89.55 -82.45
N GLU A 560 52.34 90.17 -83.50
CA GLU A 560 51.45 91.34 -83.42
C GLU A 560 49.98 90.99 -83.08
N PHE A 561 49.59 89.71 -83.14
CA PHE A 561 48.22 89.21 -82.90
C PHE A 561 48.02 88.81 -81.43
N LYS A 562 48.23 89.77 -80.53
CA LYS A 562 47.95 89.62 -79.10
C LYS A 562 47.02 90.75 -78.62
N PRO A 563 46.03 90.48 -77.76
CA PRO A 563 45.10 91.51 -77.28
C PRO A 563 45.83 92.73 -76.68
N GLU A 564 46.93 92.50 -75.94
CA GLU A 564 47.76 93.53 -75.31
C GLU A 564 48.43 94.48 -76.32
N VAL A 565 48.90 93.95 -77.46
CA VAL A 565 49.58 94.73 -78.50
C VAL A 565 48.57 95.51 -79.35
N VAL A 566 47.40 94.91 -79.58
CA VAL A 566 46.33 95.50 -80.40
C VAL A 566 45.58 96.60 -79.64
N ILE A 567 45.50 96.55 -78.30
CA ILE A 567 44.89 97.60 -77.45
C ILE A 567 45.47 98.98 -77.77
N GLY A 568 46.78 99.08 -77.93
CA GLY A 568 47.47 100.35 -78.22
C GLY A 568 47.15 100.94 -79.60
N LYS A 569 46.47 100.18 -80.47
CA LYS A 569 46.04 100.62 -81.82
C LYS A 569 44.53 100.76 -81.94
N SER A 570 43.76 99.87 -81.32
CA SER A 570 42.31 99.97 -81.21
C SER A 570 41.78 99.02 -80.13
N GLN A 571 40.98 99.55 -79.22
CA GLN A 571 40.33 98.77 -78.16
C GLN A 571 39.33 97.75 -78.71
N ALA A 572 38.60 98.09 -79.77
CA ALA A 572 37.67 97.18 -80.44
C ALA A 572 38.38 96.01 -81.13
N ALA A 573 39.52 96.28 -81.78
CA ALA A 573 40.32 95.22 -82.39
C ALA A 573 40.94 94.30 -81.33
N ALA A 574 41.26 94.80 -80.14
CA ALA A 574 41.76 93.93 -79.07
C ALA A 574 40.69 92.99 -78.50
N GLY A 575 39.46 93.48 -78.32
CA GLY A 575 38.33 92.64 -77.92
C GLY A 575 38.05 91.53 -78.94
N LEU A 576 38.07 91.87 -80.24
CA LEU A 576 37.94 90.89 -81.33
C LEU A 576 39.11 89.90 -81.36
N CYS A 577 40.34 90.34 -81.08
CA CYS A 577 41.51 89.46 -80.99
C CYS A 577 41.39 88.47 -79.82
N SER A 578 40.92 88.93 -78.66
CA SER A 578 40.72 88.09 -77.46
C SER A 578 39.63 87.04 -77.70
N TRP A 579 38.54 87.45 -78.34
CA TRP A 579 37.44 86.56 -78.75
C TRP A 579 37.91 85.41 -79.65
N VAL A 580 38.65 85.71 -80.71
CA VAL A 580 39.21 84.70 -81.64
C VAL A 580 40.07 83.68 -80.90
N ILE A 581 40.91 84.12 -79.95
CA ILE A 581 41.82 83.24 -79.21
C ILE A 581 41.05 82.30 -78.26
N ASN A 582 40.06 82.82 -77.52
CA ASN A 582 39.36 82.05 -76.50
C ASN A 582 38.35 81.05 -77.10
N VAL A 583 37.70 81.39 -78.21
CA VAL A 583 36.80 80.47 -78.93
C VAL A 583 37.55 79.25 -79.46
N LEU A 584 38.79 79.42 -79.94
CA LEU A 584 39.61 78.30 -80.42
C LEU A 584 40.11 77.40 -79.29
N LYS A 585 40.47 77.98 -78.14
CA LYS A 585 40.83 77.19 -76.94
C LYS A 585 39.67 76.34 -76.43
N TYR A 586 38.44 76.85 -76.49
CA TYR A 586 37.26 76.09 -76.10
C TYR A 586 37.01 74.88 -77.01
N TYR A 587 37.08 75.07 -78.32
CA TYR A 587 36.85 73.99 -79.30
C TYR A 587 37.89 72.86 -79.20
N GLU A 588 39.16 73.19 -78.92
CA GLU A 588 40.21 72.18 -78.65
C GLU A 588 39.85 71.31 -77.44
N VAL A 589 39.35 71.91 -76.36
CA VAL A 589 38.98 71.17 -75.14
C VAL A 589 37.67 70.39 -75.32
N PHE A 590 36.71 70.89 -76.09
CA PHE A 590 35.45 70.19 -76.38
C PHE A 590 35.68 68.86 -77.12
N CYS A 591 36.59 68.85 -78.11
CA CYS A 591 36.93 67.65 -78.88
C CYS A 591 37.51 66.52 -78.01
N ASP A 592 38.20 66.84 -76.91
CA ASP A 592 38.80 65.85 -76.02
C ASP A 592 37.79 65.24 -75.03
N VAL A 593 36.74 65.98 -74.66
CA VAL A 593 35.80 65.60 -73.58
C VAL A 593 34.57 64.83 -74.09
N GLU A 594 34.07 65.13 -75.29
CA GLU A 594 32.87 64.47 -75.86
C GLU A 594 32.98 62.93 -76.00
N PRO A 595 34.07 62.35 -76.56
CA PRO A 595 34.18 60.89 -76.69
C PRO A 595 34.21 60.17 -75.34
N LYS A 596 34.79 60.80 -74.30
CA LYS A 596 34.87 60.22 -72.95
C LYS A 596 33.50 60.18 -72.26
N ARG A 597 32.65 61.19 -72.48
CA ARG A 597 31.27 61.20 -71.95
C ARG A 597 30.40 60.08 -72.52
N LYS A 598 30.48 59.80 -73.83
CA LYS A 598 29.73 58.70 -74.45
C LYS A 598 30.22 57.33 -73.96
N ALA A 599 31.54 57.14 -73.86
CA ALA A 599 32.14 55.91 -73.35
C ALA A 599 31.78 55.63 -71.88
N LEU A 600 31.62 56.67 -71.05
CA LEU A 600 31.19 56.56 -69.65
C LEU A 600 29.71 56.16 -69.53
N ALA A 601 28.84 56.69 -70.39
CA ALA A 601 27.42 56.34 -70.40
C ALA A 601 27.18 54.87 -70.80
N GLU A 602 27.91 54.38 -71.80
CA GLU A 602 27.85 52.96 -72.22
C GLU A 602 28.34 52.02 -71.11
N ALA A 603 29.47 52.33 -70.48
CA ALA A 603 30.03 51.51 -69.40
C ALA A 603 29.11 51.47 -68.15
N ASN A 604 28.41 52.56 -67.84
CA ASN A 604 27.42 52.60 -66.76
C ASN A 604 26.17 51.74 -67.06
N ALA A 605 25.74 51.67 -68.32
CA ALA A 605 24.62 50.81 -68.72
C ALA A 605 24.99 49.33 -68.58
N GLU A 606 26.19 48.92 -68.98
CA GLU A 606 26.71 47.56 -68.79
C GLU A 606 26.83 47.18 -67.31
N TYR A 607 27.30 48.09 -66.46
CA TYR A 607 27.38 47.88 -65.01
C TYR A 607 26.00 47.63 -64.37
N ASN A 608 24.97 48.40 -64.76
CA ASN A 608 23.61 48.23 -64.22
C ASN A 608 23.00 46.88 -64.61
N VAL A 609 23.20 46.42 -65.84
CA VAL A 609 22.73 45.09 -66.29
C VAL A 609 23.43 43.96 -65.52
N ALA A 610 24.74 44.08 -65.29
CA ALA A 610 25.49 43.08 -64.53
C ALA A 610 25.08 43.06 -63.04
N LYS A 611 24.79 44.23 -62.46
CA LYS A 611 24.30 44.38 -61.08
C LYS A 611 22.92 43.75 -60.88
N GLU A 612 21.99 43.91 -61.83
CA GLU A 612 20.67 43.27 -61.76
C GLU A 612 20.75 41.74 -61.85
N LYS A 613 21.64 41.21 -62.70
CA LYS A 613 21.87 39.75 -62.79
C LYS A 613 22.41 39.19 -61.47
N LEU A 614 23.37 39.88 -60.85
CA LEU A 614 23.93 39.50 -59.57
C LEU A 614 22.87 39.52 -58.46
N ALA A 615 22.00 40.53 -58.42
CA ALA A 615 20.90 40.60 -57.45
C ALA A 615 19.94 39.41 -57.57
N ARG A 616 19.58 38.99 -58.79
CA ARG A 616 18.73 37.80 -59.02
C ARG A 616 19.41 36.50 -58.61
N ILE A 617 20.73 36.38 -58.81
CA ILE A 617 21.49 35.20 -58.38
C ILE A 617 21.58 35.16 -56.85
N HIS A 618 21.80 36.29 -56.19
CA HIS A 618 21.77 36.37 -54.72
C HIS A 618 20.42 35.99 -54.15
N GLU A 619 19.31 36.44 -54.74
CA GLU A 619 17.96 36.06 -54.29
C GLU A 619 17.71 34.55 -54.42
N LYS A 620 18.21 33.92 -55.48
CA LYS A 620 18.16 32.46 -55.62
C LYS A 620 19.05 31.74 -54.59
N VAL A 621 20.25 32.25 -54.33
CA VAL A 621 21.14 31.68 -53.31
C VAL A 621 20.49 31.75 -51.93
N THR A 622 19.89 32.89 -51.56
CA THR A 622 19.22 33.03 -50.26
C THR A 622 17.98 32.14 -50.14
N GLU A 623 17.21 31.97 -51.22
CA GLU A 623 16.06 31.06 -51.24
C GLU A 623 16.48 29.60 -51.04
N VAL A 624 17.47 29.11 -51.79
CA VAL A 624 17.94 27.73 -51.68
C VAL A 624 18.66 27.49 -50.35
N GLU A 625 19.41 28.47 -49.82
CA GLU A 625 19.98 28.41 -48.46
C GLU A 625 18.90 28.35 -47.37
N SER A 626 17.81 29.11 -47.51
CA SER A 626 16.68 29.04 -46.59
C SER A 626 16.02 27.65 -46.63
N ARG A 627 15.81 27.07 -47.81
CA ARG A 627 15.26 25.72 -47.94
C ARG A 627 16.20 24.67 -47.35
N LEU A 628 17.51 24.79 -47.59
CA LEU A 628 18.53 23.92 -47.03
C LEU A 628 18.55 23.97 -45.49
N SER A 629 18.48 25.18 -44.90
CA SER A 629 18.46 25.33 -43.44
C SER A 629 17.21 24.73 -42.80
N GLN A 630 16.04 24.89 -43.42
CA GLN A 630 14.80 24.24 -42.96
C GLN A 630 14.88 22.72 -43.08
N LEU A 631 15.43 22.19 -44.18
CA LEU A 631 15.62 20.75 -44.37
C LEU A 631 16.62 20.18 -43.36
N LYS A 632 17.73 20.87 -43.09
CA LYS A 632 18.70 20.50 -42.05
C LYS A 632 18.06 20.48 -40.67
N ALA A 633 17.30 21.51 -40.30
CA ALA A 633 16.60 21.55 -39.01
C ALA A 633 15.55 20.42 -38.87
N ARG A 634 14.82 20.10 -39.94
CA ARG A 634 13.89 18.96 -39.96
C ARG A 634 14.62 17.63 -39.84
N CYS A 635 15.76 17.47 -40.51
CA CYS A 635 16.60 16.29 -40.42
C CYS A 635 17.15 16.11 -38.99
N GLU A 636 17.66 17.18 -38.37
CA GLU A 636 18.14 17.18 -36.99
C GLU A 636 17.02 16.78 -36.02
N ALA A 637 15.84 17.42 -36.12
CA ALA A 637 14.68 17.07 -35.28
C ALA A 637 14.22 15.61 -35.47
N ALA A 638 14.23 15.11 -36.70
CA ALA A 638 13.90 13.72 -37.01
C ALA A 638 14.95 12.75 -36.43
N THR A 639 16.24 13.07 -36.56
CA THR A 639 17.32 12.25 -35.99
C THR A 639 17.26 12.20 -34.46
N GLU A 640 16.96 13.30 -33.78
CA GLU A 640 16.72 13.29 -32.34
C GLU A 640 15.50 12.46 -31.96
N ALA A 641 14.40 12.57 -32.71
CA ALA A 641 13.20 11.79 -32.47
C ALA A 641 13.43 10.28 -32.68
N LYS A 642 14.24 9.88 -33.67
CA LYS A 642 14.71 8.50 -33.85
C LYS A 642 15.58 8.06 -32.68
N ALA A 643 16.57 8.86 -32.28
CA ALA A 643 17.46 8.53 -31.16
C ALA A 643 16.69 8.36 -29.83
N ARG A 644 15.66 9.17 -29.58
CA ARG A 644 14.75 9.01 -28.44
C ARG A 644 13.99 7.67 -28.50
N CYS A 645 13.36 7.39 -29.65
CA CYS A 645 12.64 6.14 -29.88
C CYS A 645 13.55 4.91 -29.73
N GLU A 646 14.79 4.99 -30.23
CA GLU A 646 15.79 3.94 -30.12
C GLU A 646 16.22 3.70 -28.66
N SER A 647 16.44 4.77 -27.90
CA SER A 647 16.73 4.66 -26.47
C SER A 647 15.58 4.00 -25.69
N GLU A 648 14.34 4.33 -26.02
CA GLU A 648 13.15 3.73 -25.41
C GLU A 648 13.01 2.25 -25.78
N ALA A 649 13.17 1.89 -27.06
CA ALA A 649 13.16 0.50 -27.50
C ALA A 649 14.27 -0.32 -26.81
N GLN A 650 15.50 0.21 -26.72
CA GLN A 650 16.60 -0.45 -26.02
C GLN A 650 16.31 -0.65 -24.52
N LYS A 651 15.73 0.34 -23.83
CA LYS A 651 15.30 0.20 -22.43
C LYS A 651 14.23 -0.87 -22.26
N THR A 652 13.29 -0.96 -23.20
CA THR A 652 12.21 -1.95 -23.19
C THR A 652 12.77 -3.35 -23.44
N ALA A 653 13.66 -3.52 -24.42
CA ALA A 653 14.36 -4.77 -24.69
C ALA A 653 15.23 -5.23 -23.52
N PHE A 654 15.96 -4.31 -22.88
CA PHE A 654 16.74 -4.61 -21.67
C PHE A 654 15.84 -5.06 -20.51
N SER A 655 14.71 -4.37 -20.29
CA SER A 655 13.72 -4.73 -19.28
C SER A 655 13.16 -6.15 -19.52
N ILE A 656 12.81 -6.48 -20.76
CA ILE A 656 12.34 -7.82 -21.16
C ILE A 656 13.40 -8.88 -20.90
N HIS A 657 14.65 -8.62 -21.29
CA HIS A 657 15.76 -9.55 -21.07
C HIS A 657 15.98 -9.83 -19.57
N LEU A 658 16.00 -8.78 -18.74
CA LEU A 658 16.15 -8.91 -17.29
C LEU A 658 14.98 -9.70 -16.67
N ALA A 659 13.75 -9.39 -17.09
CA ALA A 659 12.55 -10.06 -16.61
C ALA A 659 12.52 -11.56 -17.02
N ASN A 660 12.87 -11.89 -18.25
CA ASN A 660 13.00 -13.28 -18.70
C ASN A 660 14.09 -14.03 -17.94
N ARG A 661 15.22 -13.37 -17.62
CA ARG A 661 16.28 -13.98 -16.80
C ARG A 661 15.78 -14.29 -15.38
N LEU A 662 15.01 -13.39 -14.78
CA LEU A 662 14.39 -13.60 -13.46
C LEU A 662 13.34 -14.71 -13.50
N LEU A 663 12.45 -14.72 -14.51
CA LEU A 663 11.45 -15.77 -14.69
C LEU A 663 12.10 -17.14 -14.93
N GLY A 664 13.17 -17.20 -15.73
CA GLY A 664 13.95 -18.41 -15.95
C GLY A 664 14.65 -18.89 -14.68
N GLY A 665 15.25 -17.99 -13.90
CA GLY A 665 15.88 -18.32 -12.63
C GLY A 665 14.90 -18.79 -11.55
N LEU A 666 13.64 -18.35 -11.62
CA LEU A 666 12.56 -18.73 -10.70
C LEU A 666 11.67 -19.86 -11.25
N ALA A 667 11.98 -20.44 -12.40
CA ALA A 667 11.14 -21.48 -13.01
C ALA A 667 11.07 -22.75 -12.15
N SER A 668 12.20 -23.20 -11.60
CA SER A 668 12.25 -24.34 -10.67
C SER A 668 11.52 -24.04 -9.36
N GLU A 669 11.65 -22.82 -8.83
CA GLU A 669 10.93 -22.38 -7.64
C GLU A 669 9.41 -22.30 -7.90
N ARG A 670 8.97 -21.92 -9.10
CA ARG A 670 7.54 -21.96 -9.49
C ARG A 670 6.98 -23.37 -9.39
N GLU A 671 7.65 -24.36 -9.96
CA GLU A 671 7.21 -25.76 -9.88
C GLU A 671 7.19 -26.25 -8.43
N ARG A 672 8.25 -25.95 -7.69
CA ARG A 672 8.36 -26.31 -6.27
C ARG A 672 7.25 -25.68 -5.43
N TRP A 673 6.97 -24.39 -5.59
CA TRP A 673 5.91 -23.69 -4.85
C TRP A 673 4.53 -24.22 -5.22
N SER A 674 4.32 -24.57 -6.49
CA SER A 674 3.09 -25.21 -6.93
C SER A 674 2.88 -26.56 -6.27
N GLN A 675 3.91 -27.42 -6.25
CA GLN A 675 3.86 -28.72 -5.59
C GLN A 675 3.67 -28.58 -4.07
N LEU A 676 4.42 -27.69 -3.42
CA LEU A 676 4.26 -27.44 -1.98
C LEU A 676 2.87 -26.90 -1.63
N ALA A 677 2.28 -26.06 -2.49
CA ALA A 677 0.92 -25.57 -2.29
C ALA A 677 -0.11 -26.70 -2.43
N THR A 678 0.06 -27.62 -3.38
CA THR A 678 -0.81 -28.81 -3.50
C THR A 678 -0.66 -29.75 -2.31
N ASP A 679 0.58 -29.97 -1.86
CA ASP A 679 0.86 -30.82 -0.70
C ASP A 679 0.29 -30.23 0.58
N PHE A 680 0.41 -28.91 0.79
CA PHE A 680 -0.19 -28.24 1.95
C PHE A 680 -1.72 -28.26 1.92
N LYS A 681 -2.34 -28.16 0.74
CA LYS A 681 -3.81 -28.32 0.59
C LYS A 681 -4.25 -29.74 0.90
N ALA A 682 -3.50 -30.75 0.47
CA ALA A 682 -3.76 -32.14 0.83
C ALA A 682 -3.63 -32.34 2.35
N LEU A 683 -2.57 -31.81 2.96
CA LEU A 683 -2.37 -31.86 4.41
C LEU A 683 -3.45 -31.11 5.20
N GLU A 684 -4.00 -30.01 4.67
CA GLU A 684 -5.09 -29.28 5.31
C GLU A 684 -6.36 -30.16 5.43
N GLN A 685 -6.60 -31.04 4.45
CA GLN A 685 -7.73 -31.99 4.48
C GLN A 685 -7.52 -33.09 5.52
N THR A 686 -6.30 -33.64 5.63
CA THR A 686 -6.00 -34.74 6.58
C THR A 686 -5.74 -34.25 8.01
N LEU A 687 -5.52 -32.94 8.19
CA LEU A 687 -5.13 -32.31 9.45
C LEU A 687 -6.00 -32.70 10.65
N PRO A 688 -7.36 -32.71 10.58
CA PRO A 688 -8.19 -33.08 11.71
C PRO A 688 -7.86 -34.45 12.30
N GLY A 689 -7.60 -35.46 11.45
CA GLY A 689 -7.26 -36.82 11.87
C GLY A 689 -5.81 -36.94 12.39
N ASP A 690 -4.86 -36.33 11.68
CA ASP A 690 -3.44 -36.36 12.07
C ASP A 690 -3.18 -35.70 13.43
N VAL A 691 -3.82 -34.56 13.66
CA VAL A 691 -3.73 -33.85 14.94
C VAL A 691 -4.43 -34.62 16.05
N LEU A 692 -5.50 -35.35 15.74
CA LEU A 692 -6.22 -36.17 16.71
C LEU A 692 -5.36 -37.32 17.22
N LEU A 693 -4.66 -38.04 16.34
CA LEU A 693 -3.68 -39.05 16.74
C LEU A 693 -2.49 -38.45 17.50
N SER A 694 -1.99 -37.30 17.02
CA SER A 694 -0.83 -36.64 17.63
C SER A 694 -1.14 -36.15 19.04
N SER A 695 -2.31 -35.53 19.23
CA SER A 695 -2.74 -35.02 20.54
C SER A 695 -3.05 -36.16 21.53
N ALA A 696 -3.69 -37.25 21.09
CA ALA A 696 -3.89 -38.45 21.90
C ALA A 696 -2.55 -39.08 22.32
N SER A 697 -1.58 -39.10 21.40
CA SER A 697 -0.24 -39.63 21.66
C SER A 697 0.49 -38.82 22.73
N VAL A 698 0.47 -37.49 22.63
CA VAL A 698 1.08 -36.58 23.60
C VAL A 698 0.37 -36.69 24.96
N ALA A 699 -0.96 -36.84 24.97
CA ALA A 699 -1.74 -36.90 26.21
C ALA A 699 -1.56 -38.20 27.00
N TYR A 700 -1.48 -39.35 26.31
CA TYR A 700 -1.61 -40.65 27.00
C TYR A 700 -0.41 -41.58 26.87
N LEU A 701 0.41 -41.50 25.81
CA LEU A 701 1.42 -42.53 25.56
C LEU A 701 2.69 -42.39 26.40
N GLY A 702 2.93 -41.23 27.02
CA GLY A 702 4.14 -40.94 27.81
C GLY A 702 4.53 -42.03 28.82
N PRO A 703 3.63 -42.47 29.71
CA PRO A 703 3.94 -43.46 30.76
C PRO A 703 4.15 -44.91 30.27
N PHE A 704 3.69 -45.25 29.06
CA PHE A 704 3.71 -46.62 28.54
C PHE A 704 5.07 -46.96 27.90
N THR A 705 5.45 -48.25 27.91
CA THR A 705 6.62 -48.73 27.15
C THR A 705 6.30 -48.89 25.66
N LYS A 706 7.34 -49.01 24.81
CA LYS A 706 7.22 -49.03 23.34
C LYS A 706 6.19 -50.03 22.82
N ALA A 707 6.13 -51.24 23.38
CA ALA A 707 5.21 -52.28 22.94
C ALA A 707 3.74 -51.85 23.10
N TYR A 708 3.37 -51.36 24.29
CA TYR A 708 2.02 -50.86 24.59
C TYR A 708 1.68 -49.59 23.80
N ARG A 709 2.67 -48.71 23.55
CA ARG A 709 2.47 -47.53 22.69
C ARG A 709 2.12 -47.94 21.25
N LEU A 710 2.83 -48.92 20.70
CA LEU A 710 2.56 -49.43 19.35
C LEU A 710 1.23 -50.17 19.29
N GLN A 711 0.87 -50.90 20.34
CA GLN A 711 -0.42 -51.58 20.45
C GLN A 711 -1.58 -50.56 20.40
N LEU A 712 -1.56 -49.51 21.22
CA LEU A 712 -2.58 -48.45 21.19
C LEU A 712 -2.67 -47.79 19.82
N LEU A 713 -1.53 -47.41 19.24
CA LEU A 713 -1.51 -46.69 17.97
C LEU A 713 -1.97 -47.54 16.78
N LYS A 714 -1.42 -48.75 16.63
CA LYS A 714 -1.61 -49.58 15.43
C LYS A 714 -2.83 -50.49 15.52
N GLU A 715 -3.13 -51.05 16.68
CA GLU A 715 -4.19 -52.05 16.83
C GLU A 715 -5.52 -51.43 17.27
N HIS A 716 -5.50 -50.28 17.96
CA HIS A 716 -6.72 -49.64 18.48
C HIS A 716 -7.07 -48.33 17.77
N TRP A 717 -6.17 -47.34 17.78
CA TRP A 717 -6.52 -45.97 17.38
C TRP A 717 -6.61 -45.80 15.87
N ARG A 718 -5.61 -46.26 15.10
CA ARG A 718 -5.65 -46.20 13.63
C ARG A 718 -6.86 -46.94 13.03
N PRO A 719 -7.15 -48.20 13.41
CA PRO A 719 -8.30 -48.92 12.86
C PRO A 719 -9.66 -48.29 13.19
N PHE A 720 -9.75 -47.54 14.30
CA PHE A 720 -10.97 -46.80 14.62
C PHE A 720 -11.16 -45.62 13.65
N LEU A 721 -10.10 -44.87 13.37
CA LEU A 721 -10.16 -43.72 12.45
C LEU A 721 -10.56 -44.16 11.04
N ASP A 722 -9.92 -45.23 10.54
CA ASP A 722 -10.18 -45.78 9.21
C ASP A 722 -11.66 -46.22 9.03
N LYS A 723 -12.29 -46.70 10.11
CA LYS A 723 -13.68 -47.21 10.09
C LYS A 723 -14.76 -46.14 10.26
N LYS A 724 -14.56 -45.18 11.16
CA LYS A 724 -15.62 -44.25 11.60
C LYS A 724 -15.54 -42.87 10.97
N VAL A 725 -14.35 -42.42 10.55
CA VAL A 725 -14.14 -41.07 10.03
C VAL A 725 -14.10 -41.06 8.48
N GLY A 726 -14.33 -42.22 7.86
CA GLY A 726 -14.18 -42.43 6.42
C GLY A 726 -12.70 -42.44 6.06
N GLY A 727 -12.20 -43.55 5.49
CA GLY A 727 -10.80 -43.79 5.14
C GLY A 727 -10.20 -42.88 4.04
N SER A 728 -10.63 -41.62 3.97
CA SER A 728 -9.97 -40.54 3.25
C SER A 728 -9.57 -39.43 4.25
N PHE A 729 -8.79 -39.85 5.25
CA PHE A 729 -7.84 -39.02 5.98
C PHE A 729 -6.46 -39.62 5.75
#